data_AF-S7U127-F1
#
_entry.id   AF-S7U127-F1
#
_cell.length_a   1.000
_cell.length_b   1.000
_cell.length_c   1.000
_cell.angle_alpha   90.00
_cell.angle_beta   90.00
_cell.angle_gamma   90.00
#
_symmetry.space_group_name_H-M   'P 1'
#
loop_
_entity.id
_entity.type
_entity.pdbx_description
1 polymer ?
#
loop_
_entity_poly.entity_id
_entity_poly.type
_entity_poly.pdbx_seq_one_letter_code
_entity_poly.pdbx_strand_id
1 'polypeptide(L)'
;MPDTIDIYSLLPEVYRRKDAQRGYPLKALLRIISEQAMVLKADIDRLWDNFFVETADDWVLPYIGDLIGNIPIYAAARGSRADNAKTISYRLRKGTLPMLEELARDVTGWSIHATAFFEILTWTQNMNHLRRNVGTINVRDMDLCDRVHTAFDAASHTIDIRPFAPAAGLHHIPRVGFFIWRLSGYELRDVQPRPTEENDFGYCFNPLGIRQHLFHSPFAESDDTGLAGEIHIAKPIRRMAFTAARETYFGDDKSVGIRIDNATQTPADIACMDLSQWQQRTDGRIGVDVINGRFSLPPELVGEDIDITVNLHYGFSADVGGGAYERRDDPTVRDPRNWALTHPDEPGVVFYVPGDHDTLQAALAAWRPETHPRLLIQIKDSRTYRETLTFNQNTNNRENVQIIIQAENKQRPMIIGDLIVPDTRNPARLSVKGILIEGQIQVAAPGDLTVNKGLDLLEVSHATLVPGIHLDEDAAPLQPETPSMIVSADNDPLEVRIDHSIVGPLRMAPDMRSVHIRDSIVDNLAAIGMGQVYPALASGELNPADAAAAAGKPFTVRIGSETHTLSLAAAPTSLDGIADGLQAALRSAPGATRAFTEARVMRPSGINRVIILQHFPRRIHIDDGEAAGLLRLNPAGAVELRVFVGTTMGDPATLTQPPQLTVFKETVVDESLGAEEFTVTLSAVPADGLGAADDLQAVLRARPELGTDTVVRFEDDRLVVCSMQEGVTLRFATTHADPLGAVVLGLRNTLPAIGYDAAGIVPAPECHIENSTVMGAVSVRAMQAASNSIFTDAVTVQRQQIGCVRFSYVPPDSVTPRRFRCEPDRAMDFAARNGTGTEAVIARQEAGRRVRPQFTTRRYGLPAYAQLSQDCAREIRTGADNTSEMGVFNSLMQPQREANLRIRFQEYLPFGLEYGLIYVN
;
A
#
# COMPACT_ATOMS: atom_id res chain seq x y z
N MET A 1 -41.90 42.95 -3.29
CA MET A 1 -42.09 44.42 -3.49
C MET A 1 -41.46 44.79 -4.83
N PRO A 2 -41.90 45.84 -5.54
CA PRO A 2 -41.25 46.23 -6.80
C PRO A 2 -39.76 46.52 -6.60
N ASP A 3 -38.92 46.10 -7.56
CA ASP A 3 -37.45 46.18 -7.53
C ASP A 3 -36.90 47.61 -7.56
N THR A 4 -37.74 48.60 -7.79
CA THR A 4 -37.36 50.02 -7.83
C THR A 4 -38.39 50.88 -7.09
N ILE A 5 -37.92 51.67 -6.13
CA ILE A 5 -38.71 52.68 -5.44
C ILE A 5 -38.57 54.01 -6.21
N ASP A 6 -39.49 54.29 -7.14
CA ASP A 6 -39.63 55.63 -7.72
C ASP A 6 -40.73 56.41 -6.99
N ILE A 7 -40.32 57.24 -6.03
CA ILE A 7 -41.25 58.02 -5.19
C ILE A 7 -42.06 59.01 -6.04
N TYR A 8 -41.51 59.52 -7.15
CA TYR A 8 -42.23 60.42 -8.05
C TYR A 8 -43.40 59.70 -8.73
N SER A 9 -43.23 58.43 -9.10
CA SER A 9 -44.29 57.62 -9.72
C SER A 9 -45.48 57.37 -8.79
N LEU A 10 -45.24 57.34 -7.47
CA LEU A 10 -46.25 57.15 -6.43
C LEU A 10 -47.08 58.41 -6.15
N LEU A 11 -46.68 59.58 -6.65
CA LEU A 11 -47.44 60.81 -6.49
C LEU A 11 -48.73 60.82 -7.35
N PRO A 12 -49.84 61.40 -6.83
CA PRO A 12 -51.04 61.63 -7.62
C PRO A 12 -50.74 62.42 -8.89
N GLU A 13 -51.41 62.07 -10.00
CA GLU A 13 -51.12 62.62 -11.32
C GLU A 13 -51.22 64.15 -11.39
N VAL A 14 -52.08 64.75 -10.56
CA VAL A 14 -52.25 66.21 -10.44
C VAL A 14 -50.93 66.92 -10.08
N TYR A 15 -50.11 66.34 -9.20
CA TYR A 15 -48.83 66.92 -8.81
C TYR A 15 -47.76 66.70 -9.87
N ARG A 16 -47.76 65.54 -10.53
CA ARG A 16 -46.84 65.23 -11.65
C ARG A 16 -47.07 66.14 -12.86
N ARG A 17 -48.33 66.46 -13.18
CA ARG A 17 -48.67 67.43 -14.24
C ARG A 17 -48.21 68.86 -13.90
N LYS A 18 -48.42 69.30 -12.65
CA LYS A 18 -47.96 70.61 -12.18
C LYS A 18 -46.43 70.74 -12.18
N ASP A 19 -45.73 69.67 -11.84
CA ASP A 19 -44.27 69.64 -11.86
C ASP A 19 -43.71 69.67 -13.28
N ALA A 20 -44.33 68.93 -14.21
CA ALA A 20 -43.99 68.96 -15.63
C ALA A 20 -44.12 70.37 -16.23
N GLN A 21 -45.17 71.12 -15.86
CA GLN A 21 -45.37 72.52 -16.28
C GLN A 21 -44.28 73.47 -15.75
N ARG A 22 -43.56 73.10 -14.69
CA ARG A 22 -42.50 73.90 -14.05
C ARG A 22 -41.09 73.39 -14.37
N GLY A 23 -40.95 72.46 -15.31
CA GLY A 23 -39.64 71.92 -15.72
C GLY A 23 -39.09 70.83 -14.79
N TYR A 24 -39.94 70.07 -14.09
CA TYR A 24 -39.58 68.92 -13.26
C TYR A 24 -38.68 69.14 -12.01
N PRO A 25 -38.73 70.28 -11.29
CA PRO A 25 -37.91 70.48 -10.09
C PRO A 25 -38.26 69.49 -8.96
N LEU A 26 -39.53 69.10 -8.79
CA LEU A 26 -39.93 68.12 -7.77
C LEU A 26 -39.44 66.71 -8.14
N LYS A 27 -39.51 66.32 -9.42
CA LYS A 27 -38.93 65.06 -9.90
C LYS A 27 -37.42 65.00 -9.64
N ALA A 28 -36.69 66.09 -9.85
CA ALA A 28 -35.25 66.14 -9.59
C ALA A 28 -34.91 65.94 -8.11
N LEU A 29 -35.65 66.59 -7.20
CA LEU A 29 -35.50 66.41 -5.75
C LEU A 29 -35.89 64.99 -5.31
N LEU A 30 -37.05 64.49 -5.75
CA LEU A 30 -37.53 63.16 -5.38
C LEU A 30 -36.69 62.04 -5.96
N ARG A 31 -35.97 62.28 -7.06
CA ARG A 31 -34.96 61.32 -7.57
C ARG A 31 -33.83 61.11 -6.57
N ILE A 32 -33.27 62.19 -6.00
CA ILE A 32 -32.21 62.10 -4.99
C ILE A 32 -32.72 61.37 -3.73
N ILE A 33 -33.96 61.64 -3.32
CA ILE A 33 -34.58 60.94 -2.19
C ILE A 33 -34.82 59.46 -2.52
N SER A 34 -35.24 59.15 -3.75
CA SER A 34 -35.43 57.78 -4.23
C SER A 34 -34.11 57.01 -4.26
N GLU A 35 -32.99 57.64 -4.63
CA GLU A 35 -31.65 57.04 -4.55
C GLU A 35 -31.29 56.62 -3.12
N GLN A 36 -31.52 57.49 -2.12
CA GLN A 36 -31.26 57.14 -0.71
C GLN A 36 -32.25 56.08 -0.18
N ALA A 37 -33.53 56.15 -0.59
CA ALA A 37 -34.51 55.13 -0.25
C ALA A 37 -34.15 53.76 -0.83
N MET A 38 -33.55 53.72 -2.03
CA MET A 38 -33.03 52.49 -2.64
C MET A 38 -31.83 51.93 -1.86
N VAL A 39 -30.92 52.78 -1.38
CA VAL A 39 -29.81 52.33 -0.52
C VAL A 39 -30.35 51.71 0.77
N LEU A 40 -31.32 52.37 1.43
CA LEU A 40 -31.94 51.84 2.64
C LEU A 40 -32.71 50.54 2.38
N LYS A 41 -33.44 50.45 1.27
CA LYS A 41 -34.13 49.22 0.89
C LYS A 41 -33.14 48.08 0.62
N ALA A 42 -32.05 48.34 -0.10
CA ALA A 42 -31.02 47.34 -0.34
C ALA A 42 -30.39 46.85 0.97
N ASP A 43 -30.18 47.73 1.95
CA ASP A 43 -29.69 47.34 3.28
C ASP A 43 -30.72 46.50 4.05
N ILE A 44 -32.02 46.84 3.97
CA ILE A 44 -33.10 46.04 4.55
C ILE A 44 -33.20 44.67 3.89
N ASP A 45 -33.15 44.60 2.56
CA ASP A 45 -33.19 43.34 1.83
C ASP A 45 -31.98 42.48 2.18
N ARG A 46 -30.79 43.07 2.29
CA ARG A 46 -29.57 42.41 2.75
C ARG A 46 -29.70 41.88 4.19
N LEU A 47 -30.34 42.63 5.08
CA LEU A 47 -30.65 42.14 6.44
C LEU A 47 -31.62 40.96 6.42
N TRP A 48 -32.59 40.95 5.50
CA TRP A 48 -33.48 39.80 5.31
C TRP A 48 -32.73 38.58 4.76
N ASP A 49 -31.87 38.79 3.77
CA ASP A 49 -31.00 37.75 3.21
C ASP A 49 -30.07 37.16 4.27
N ASN A 50 -29.63 37.98 5.23
CA ASN A 50 -28.79 37.58 6.36
C ASN A 50 -29.47 36.64 7.37
N PHE A 51 -30.78 36.42 7.30
CA PHE A 51 -31.45 35.40 8.11
C PHE A 51 -31.30 33.98 7.56
N PHE A 52 -31.01 33.82 6.27
CA PHE A 52 -30.92 32.51 5.62
C PHE A 52 -29.48 32.20 5.26
N VAL A 53 -29.04 30.99 5.60
CA VAL A 53 -27.65 30.58 5.39
C VAL A 53 -27.27 30.57 3.91
N GLU A 54 -28.21 30.40 2.99
CA GLU A 54 -27.98 30.37 1.56
C GLU A 54 -27.67 31.76 0.99
N THR A 55 -28.28 32.81 1.56
CA THR A 55 -28.23 34.19 1.05
C THR A 55 -27.45 35.15 1.94
N ALA A 56 -27.14 34.77 3.18
CA ALA A 56 -26.45 35.63 4.13
C ALA A 56 -25.07 36.07 3.65
N ASP A 57 -24.56 37.19 4.13
CA ASP A 57 -23.16 37.56 3.94
C ASP A 57 -22.23 36.64 4.77
N ASP A 58 -20.99 36.46 4.30
CA ASP A 58 -20.02 35.59 4.96
C ASP A 58 -19.70 36.00 6.41
N TRP A 59 -19.81 37.29 6.74
CA TRP A 59 -19.57 37.79 8.09
C TRP A 59 -20.68 37.39 9.09
N VAL A 60 -21.88 37.05 8.61
CA VAL A 60 -23.03 36.64 9.45
C VAL A 60 -22.98 35.15 9.77
N LEU A 61 -22.33 34.34 8.92
CA LEU A 61 -22.27 32.89 9.07
C LEU A 61 -21.77 32.42 10.45
N PRO A 62 -20.76 33.02 11.09
CA PRO A 62 -20.35 32.63 12.44
C PRO A 62 -21.48 32.77 13.47
N TYR A 63 -22.30 33.82 13.38
CA TYR A 63 -23.42 34.05 14.30
C TYR A 63 -24.56 33.05 14.08
N ILE A 64 -24.84 32.70 12.82
CA ILE A 64 -25.78 31.61 12.51
C ILE A 64 -25.26 30.29 13.09
N GLY A 65 -23.95 30.04 12.94
CA GLY A 65 -23.26 28.89 13.53
C GLY A 65 -23.44 28.82 15.04
N ASP A 66 -23.18 29.91 15.76
CA ASP A 66 -23.36 30.00 17.20
C ASP A 66 -24.83 29.78 17.63
N LEU A 67 -25.79 30.34 16.89
CA LEU A 67 -27.22 30.17 17.16
C LEU A 67 -27.65 28.70 17.08
N ILE A 68 -27.14 27.98 16.08
CA ILE A 68 -27.36 26.55 15.94
C ILE A 68 -26.35 25.73 16.73
N GLY A 69 -25.50 26.32 17.57
CA GLY A 69 -24.47 25.60 18.32
C GLY A 69 -23.59 24.71 17.44
N ASN A 70 -23.30 25.16 16.22
CA ASN A 70 -22.36 24.48 15.33
C ASN A 70 -20.95 24.72 15.86
N ILE A 71 -20.30 23.63 16.28
CA ILE A 71 -18.88 23.62 16.59
C ILE A 71 -18.19 23.08 15.35
N PRO A 72 -17.56 23.93 14.51
CA PRO A 72 -16.88 23.46 13.33
C PRO A 72 -15.73 22.53 13.74
N ILE A 73 -15.75 21.31 13.21
CA ILE A 73 -14.67 20.36 13.44
C ILE A 73 -13.57 20.68 12.40
N TYR A 74 -12.38 21.01 12.89
CA TYR A 74 -11.19 21.30 12.09
C TYR A 74 -10.79 20.06 11.29
N ALA A 75 -11.28 19.96 10.05
CA ALA A 75 -10.87 19.04 8.97
C ALA A 75 -11.86 19.07 7.79
N ALA A 76 -13.07 19.62 7.94
CA ALA A 76 -13.99 19.72 6.83
C ALA A 76 -13.51 20.82 5.86
N ALA A 77 -13.09 20.43 4.65
CA ALA A 77 -12.74 21.29 3.51
C ALA A 77 -13.93 22.14 2.97
N ARG A 78 -14.95 22.39 3.80
CA ARG A 78 -16.19 23.09 3.42
C ARG A 78 -16.14 24.53 3.90
N GLY A 79 -16.62 25.45 3.08
CA GLY A 79 -16.86 26.83 3.51
C GLY A 79 -17.91 26.87 4.62
N SER A 80 -17.81 27.84 5.53
CA SER A 80 -18.66 28.00 6.72
C SER A 80 -20.17 27.95 6.42
N ARG A 81 -20.56 28.37 5.22
CA ARG A 81 -21.95 28.34 4.74
C ARG A 81 -22.50 26.93 4.62
N ALA A 82 -21.77 26.06 3.94
CA ALA A 82 -22.18 24.68 3.70
C ALA A 82 -22.23 23.89 5.03
N ASP A 83 -21.29 24.15 5.93
CA ASP A 83 -21.25 23.52 7.25
C ASP A 83 -22.46 23.89 8.12
N ASN A 84 -22.81 25.19 8.14
CA ASN A 84 -24.00 25.66 8.83
C ASN A 84 -25.30 25.11 8.22
N ALA A 85 -25.43 25.13 6.89
CA ALA A 85 -26.59 24.59 6.18
C ALA A 85 -26.78 23.09 6.47
N LYS A 86 -25.69 22.30 6.40
CA LYS A 86 -25.73 20.87 6.71
C LYS A 86 -26.09 20.62 8.17
N THR A 87 -25.55 21.38 9.11
CA THR A 87 -25.90 21.27 10.52
C THR A 87 -27.40 21.49 10.78
N ILE A 88 -28.01 22.50 10.14
CA ILE A 88 -29.46 22.72 10.20
C ILE A 88 -30.19 21.49 9.65
N SER A 89 -29.76 20.99 8.49
CA SER A 89 -30.36 19.81 7.84
C SER A 89 -30.29 18.54 8.70
N TYR A 90 -29.16 18.27 9.36
CA TYR A 90 -29.00 17.13 10.27
C TYR A 90 -29.95 17.21 11.46
N ARG A 91 -30.16 18.42 12.00
CA ARG A 91 -31.04 18.62 13.16
C ARG A 91 -32.51 18.44 12.83
N LEU A 92 -32.93 18.86 11.64
CA LEU A 92 -34.30 18.62 11.16
C LEU A 92 -34.59 17.12 10.96
N ARG A 93 -33.57 16.34 10.62
CA ARG A 93 -33.65 14.89 10.37
C ARG A 93 -32.99 14.05 11.47
N LYS A 94 -32.86 14.61 12.68
CA LYS A 94 -32.09 14.01 13.77
C LYS A 94 -32.60 12.60 14.10
N GLY A 95 -31.67 11.65 14.19
CA GLY A 95 -31.96 10.27 14.56
C GLY A 95 -32.47 9.36 13.44
N THR A 96 -32.60 9.84 12.20
CA THR A 96 -32.94 8.97 11.06
C THR A 96 -31.69 8.29 10.50
N LEU A 97 -31.84 7.06 9.99
CA LEU A 97 -30.72 6.29 9.42
C LEU A 97 -30.06 6.98 8.21
N PRO A 98 -30.81 7.55 7.24
CA PRO A 98 -30.22 8.32 6.13
C PRO A 98 -29.38 9.51 6.59
N MET A 99 -29.87 10.28 7.57
CA MET A 99 -29.13 11.42 8.10
C MET A 99 -27.84 10.99 8.81
N LEU A 100 -27.85 9.87 9.56
CA LEU A 100 -26.65 9.34 10.20
C LEU A 100 -25.61 8.87 9.17
N GLU A 101 -26.04 8.27 8.06
CA GLU A 101 -25.15 7.88 6.95
C GLU A 101 -24.53 9.11 6.28
N GLU A 102 -25.36 10.12 5.95
CA GLU A 102 -24.92 11.38 5.37
C GLU A 102 -23.93 12.11 6.29
N LEU A 103 -24.24 12.23 7.58
CA LEU A 103 -23.36 12.79 8.60
C LEU A 103 -22.02 12.05 8.64
N ALA A 104 -22.05 10.72 8.57
CA ALA A 104 -20.83 9.91 8.60
C ALA A 104 -19.96 10.17 7.36
N ARG A 105 -20.56 10.23 6.17
CA ARG A 105 -19.86 10.59 4.93
C ARG A 105 -19.29 11.99 4.99
N ASP A 106 -20.06 12.95 5.47
CA ASP A 106 -19.67 14.36 5.50
C ASP A 106 -18.54 14.65 6.51
N VAL A 107 -18.52 13.94 7.64
CA VAL A 107 -17.48 14.09 8.67
C VAL A 107 -16.17 13.40 8.28
N THR A 108 -16.25 12.24 7.61
CA THR A 108 -15.07 11.41 7.33
C THR A 108 -14.54 11.54 5.92
N GLY A 109 -15.39 11.93 4.96
CA GLY A 109 -15.11 11.85 3.53
C GLY A 109 -15.02 10.42 2.98
N TRP A 110 -15.33 9.38 3.77
CA TRP A 110 -15.34 8.00 3.32
C TRP A 110 -16.65 7.63 2.63
N SER A 111 -16.61 6.60 1.79
CA SER A 111 -17.84 5.94 1.34
C SER A 111 -18.41 5.10 2.49
N ILE A 112 -19.68 5.31 2.83
CA ILE A 112 -20.33 4.68 3.99
C ILE A 112 -21.73 4.20 3.62
N HIS A 113 -22.08 3.01 4.10
CA HIS A 113 -23.44 2.49 4.09
C HIS A 113 -23.91 2.19 5.51
N ALA A 114 -25.08 2.68 5.89
CA ALA A 114 -25.66 2.44 7.20
C ALA A 114 -26.76 1.36 7.14
N THR A 115 -26.70 0.39 8.06
CA THR A 115 -27.65 -0.71 8.14
C THR A 115 -28.24 -0.79 9.54
N ALA A 116 -29.57 -0.70 9.65
CA ALA A 116 -30.27 -1.01 10.87
C ALA A 116 -30.55 -2.51 10.96
N PHE A 117 -29.80 -3.23 11.80
CA PHE A 117 -29.83 -4.70 11.79
C PHE A 117 -31.18 -5.30 12.18
N PHE A 118 -32.03 -4.57 12.91
CA PHE A 118 -33.37 -5.04 13.27
C PHE A 118 -34.29 -5.26 12.04
N GLU A 119 -34.01 -4.58 10.92
CA GLU A 119 -34.80 -4.69 9.69
C GLU A 119 -34.60 -6.03 8.98
N ILE A 120 -33.41 -6.61 9.13
CA ILE A 120 -33.02 -7.91 8.57
C ILE A 120 -33.06 -9.04 9.61
N LEU A 121 -33.74 -8.85 10.74
CA LEU A 121 -34.00 -9.94 11.68
C LEU A 121 -35.15 -10.82 11.22
N THR A 122 -35.10 -12.09 11.59
CA THR A 122 -36.23 -13.01 11.44
C THR A 122 -37.27 -12.72 12.52
N TRP A 123 -38.54 -12.63 12.13
CA TRP A 123 -39.67 -12.35 13.02
C TRP A 123 -40.74 -13.44 12.92
N THR A 124 -41.55 -13.62 13.96
CA THR A 124 -42.84 -14.30 13.82
C THR A 124 -43.83 -13.35 13.15
N GLN A 125 -44.50 -13.81 12.10
CA GLN A 125 -45.33 -12.95 11.26
C GLN A 125 -46.67 -12.62 11.93
N ASN A 126 -47.01 -11.33 12.01
CA ASN A 126 -48.35 -10.90 12.43
C ASN A 126 -49.28 -10.91 11.22
N MET A 127 -50.42 -11.61 11.29
CA MET A 127 -51.37 -11.70 10.18
C MET A 127 -52.01 -10.37 9.78
N ASN A 128 -52.05 -9.38 10.68
CA ASN A 128 -52.55 -8.03 10.38
C ASN A 128 -51.48 -7.14 9.71
N HIS A 129 -50.20 -7.54 9.75
CA HIS A 129 -49.08 -6.78 9.20
C HIS A 129 -48.05 -7.73 8.58
N LEU A 130 -48.36 -8.23 7.39
CA LEU A 130 -47.53 -9.17 6.65
C LEU A 130 -46.27 -8.48 6.12
N ARG A 131 -45.11 -8.88 6.63
CA ARG A 131 -43.80 -8.58 6.02
C ARG A 131 -43.48 -9.65 4.98
N ARG A 132 -43.03 -9.26 3.78
CA ARG A 132 -42.83 -10.18 2.64
C ARG A 132 -41.49 -10.94 2.67
N ASN A 133 -40.50 -10.46 3.43
CA ASN A 133 -39.15 -11.04 3.52
C ASN A 133 -38.85 -11.45 4.97
N VAL A 134 -39.47 -12.54 5.45
CA VAL A 134 -39.25 -13.02 6.82
C VAL A 134 -38.81 -14.47 6.79
N GLY A 135 -37.51 -14.70 6.93
CA GLY A 135 -36.93 -16.04 7.07
C GLY A 135 -36.80 -16.85 5.78
N THR A 136 -36.99 -16.24 4.60
CA THR A 136 -36.81 -16.91 3.29
C THR A 136 -36.08 -16.01 2.31
N ILE A 137 -35.21 -16.59 1.48
CA ILE A 137 -34.45 -15.92 0.42
C ILE A 137 -34.78 -16.54 -0.95
N ASN A 138 -34.90 -15.71 -2.00
CA ASN A 138 -35.11 -16.20 -3.36
C ASN A 138 -33.79 -16.66 -3.99
N VAL A 139 -33.53 -17.97 -3.94
CA VAL A 139 -32.30 -18.57 -4.53
C VAL A 139 -32.20 -18.47 -6.06
N ARG A 140 -33.26 -18.04 -6.75
CA ARG A 140 -33.20 -17.75 -8.20
C ARG A 140 -32.62 -16.37 -8.49
N ASP A 141 -32.65 -15.47 -7.51
CA ASP A 141 -32.01 -14.17 -7.59
C ASP A 141 -30.57 -14.32 -7.09
N MET A 142 -29.68 -14.67 -8.02
CA MET A 142 -28.27 -14.90 -7.70
C MET A 142 -27.56 -13.62 -7.24
N ASP A 143 -28.00 -12.44 -7.70
CA ASP A 143 -27.42 -11.18 -7.25
C ASP A 143 -27.76 -10.89 -5.79
N LEU A 144 -29.02 -11.15 -5.39
CA LEU A 144 -29.43 -11.05 -3.98
C LEU A 144 -28.70 -12.08 -3.10
N CYS A 145 -28.51 -13.31 -3.59
CA CYS A 145 -27.75 -14.33 -2.87
C CYS A 145 -26.27 -13.97 -2.68
N ASP A 146 -25.67 -13.29 -3.67
CA ASP A 146 -24.27 -12.84 -3.63
C ASP A 146 -24.05 -11.64 -2.69
N ARG A 147 -25.12 -11.01 -2.17
CA ARG A 147 -25.05 -9.94 -1.17
C ARG A 147 -25.12 -10.43 0.29
N VAL A 148 -25.38 -11.72 0.52
CA VAL A 148 -25.50 -12.27 1.87
C VAL A 148 -24.19 -12.10 2.64
N HIS A 149 -24.28 -11.69 3.90
CA HIS A 149 -23.15 -11.33 4.77
C HIS A 149 -22.30 -10.15 4.29
N THR A 150 -22.78 -9.35 3.33
CA THR A 150 -22.15 -8.09 2.93
C THR A 150 -22.85 -6.89 3.57
N ALA A 151 -22.34 -5.69 3.32
CA ALA A 151 -23.01 -4.45 3.73
C ALA A 151 -24.43 -4.30 3.16
N PHE A 152 -24.72 -4.92 2.01
CA PHE A 152 -26.00 -4.81 1.30
C PHE A 152 -26.86 -6.07 1.47
N ASP A 153 -26.65 -6.79 2.57
CA ASP A 153 -27.37 -8.02 2.89
C ASP A 153 -28.87 -7.75 3.09
N ALA A 154 -29.68 -8.53 2.38
CA ALA A 154 -31.14 -8.49 2.48
C ALA A 154 -31.72 -9.81 3.05
N ALA A 155 -30.88 -10.77 3.41
CA ALA A 155 -31.29 -12.02 4.03
C ALA A 155 -31.71 -11.81 5.48
N SER A 156 -32.71 -12.58 5.92
CA SER A 156 -33.11 -12.57 7.33
C SER A 156 -32.14 -13.37 8.19
N HIS A 157 -31.70 -12.80 9.31
CA HIS A 157 -30.80 -13.43 10.28
C HIS A 157 -31.50 -13.71 11.61
N THR A 158 -30.97 -14.65 12.38
CA THR A 158 -31.37 -14.83 13.79
C THR A 158 -30.70 -13.78 14.67
N ILE A 159 -31.32 -13.49 15.81
CA ILE A 159 -30.76 -12.56 16.79
C ILE A 159 -29.40 -13.04 17.33
N ASP A 160 -28.44 -12.14 17.38
CA ASP A 160 -27.08 -12.37 17.88
C ASP A 160 -26.82 -11.54 19.14
N ILE A 161 -26.84 -12.22 20.29
CA ILE A 161 -26.71 -11.61 21.62
C ILE A 161 -25.25 -11.42 22.07
N ARG A 162 -24.26 -11.78 21.25
CA ARG A 162 -22.84 -11.57 21.56
C ARG A 162 -22.53 -10.06 21.68
N PRO A 163 -21.43 -9.68 22.38
CA PRO A 163 -20.97 -8.30 22.40
C PRO A 163 -20.82 -7.74 20.99
N PHE A 164 -21.12 -6.44 20.81
CA PHE A 164 -21.07 -5.83 19.50
C PHE A 164 -19.62 -5.74 19.02
N ALA A 165 -19.28 -6.53 17.99
CA ALA A 165 -17.98 -6.51 17.35
C ALA A 165 -18.16 -6.53 15.82
N PRO A 166 -17.21 -5.98 15.04
CA PRO A 166 -17.32 -5.97 13.58
C PRO A 166 -17.47 -7.37 12.94
N ALA A 167 -16.95 -8.43 13.58
CA ALA A 167 -16.99 -9.81 13.08
C ALA A 167 -18.06 -10.70 13.74
N ALA A 168 -18.74 -10.24 14.81
CA ALA A 168 -19.70 -11.03 15.57
C ALA A 168 -20.61 -10.12 16.40
N GLY A 169 -21.85 -10.54 16.70
CA GLY A 169 -22.76 -9.68 17.43
C GLY A 169 -23.27 -8.53 16.57
N LEU A 170 -23.51 -8.74 15.28
CA LEU A 170 -24.07 -7.68 14.42
C LEU A 170 -25.60 -7.61 14.56
N HIS A 171 -26.26 -8.75 14.39
CA HIS A 171 -27.72 -8.84 14.23
C HIS A 171 -28.49 -8.73 15.55
N HIS A 172 -28.71 -7.51 16.06
CA HIS A 172 -29.47 -7.25 17.29
C HIS A 172 -30.38 -6.01 17.12
N ILE A 173 -31.47 -5.92 17.90
CA ILE A 173 -32.49 -4.86 17.75
C ILE A 173 -31.95 -3.42 17.88
N PRO A 174 -31.14 -3.07 18.90
CA PRO A 174 -30.61 -1.72 19.06
C PRO A 174 -29.41 -1.42 18.15
N ARG A 175 -28.93 -2.36 17.33
CA ARG A 175 -27.66 -2.21 16.61
C ARG A 175 -27.82 -1.58 15.24
N VAL A 176 -26.96 -0.60 14.99
CA VAL A 176 -26.77 0.04 13.69
C VAL A 176 -25.31 -0.16 13.26
N GLY A 177 -25.11 -0.78 12.09
CA GLY A 177 -23.80 -0.95 11.48
C GLY A 177 -23.52 0.18 10.50
N PHE A 178 -22.31 0.72 10.54
CA PHE A 178 -21.79 1.64 9.53
C PHE A 178 -20.65 0.95 8.80
N PHE A 179 -20.91 0.47 7.58
CA PHE A 179 -19.92 -0.14 6.72
C PHE A 179 -19.10 0.96 6.04
N ILE A 180 -17.79 0.93 6.20
CA ILE A 180 -16.86 1.99 5.80
C ILE A 180 -15.86 1.44 4.81
N TRP A 181 -15.78 2.07 3.64
CA TRP A 181 -14.72 1.82 2.66
C TRP A 181 -13.68 2.93 2.75
N ARG A 182 -12.44 2.55 3.08
CA ARG A 182 -11.29 3.48 3.15
C ARG A 182 -10.56 3.61 1.82
N LEU A 183 -10.80 2.69 0.89
CA LEU A 183 -10.23 2.72 -0.45
C LEU A 183 -11.07 3.64 -1.33
N SER A 184 -10.38 4.40 -2.18
CA SER A 184 -10.98 5.23 -3.23
C SER A 184 -10.82 4.55 -4.58
N GLY A 185 -11.75 4.83 -5.51
CA GLY A 185 -11.64 4.41 -6.90
C GLY A 185 -10.87 5.43 -7.73
N TYR A 186 -9.86 4.98 -8.45
CA TYR A 186 -9.04 5.80 -9.35
C TYR A 186 -9.30 5.39 -10.80
N GLU A 187 -9.71 6.36 -11.61
CA GLU A 187 -10.05 6.17 -13.01
C GLU A 187 -8.81 6.12 -13.91
N LEU A 188 -8.77 5.18 -14.84
CA LEU A 188 -7.81 5.10 -15.93
C LEU A 188 -8.60 5.08 -17.24
N ARG A 189 -8.28 6.00 -18.14
CA ARG A 189 -8.93 6.13 -19.45
C ARG A 189 -7.94 5.89 -20.58
N ASP A 190 -8.43 5.29 -21.65
CA ASP A 190 -7.73 5.10 -22.92
C ASP A 190 -6.35 4.44 -22.74
N VAL A 191 -6.28 3.47 -21.84
CA VAL A 191 -5.03 2.79 -21.48
C VAL A 191 -4.86 1.52 -22.30
N GLN A 192 -3.63 1.20 -22.70
CA GLN A 192 -3.32 -0.06 -23.37
C GLN A 192 -3.32 -1.22 -22.37
N PRO A 193 -4.17 -2.23 -22.54
CA PRO A 193 -4.15 -3.43 -21.69
C PRO A 193 -2.89 -4.26 -21.95
N ARG A 194 -2.51 -5.10 -20.98
CA ARG A 194 -1.36 -6.00 -21.13
C ARG A 194 -1.85 -7.34 -21.72
N PRO A 195 -1.33 -7.81 -22.86
CA PRO A 195 -1.61 -9.17 -23.34
C PRO A 195 -0.98 -10.20 -22.39
N THR A 196 -1.63 -11.36 -22.24
CA THR A 196 -1.06 -12.50 -21.52
C THR A 196 -0.01 -13.20 -22.38
N GLU A 197 0.94 -13.89 -21.75
CA GLU A 197 1.93 -14.72 -22.45
C GLU A 197 1.40 -16.15 -22.71
N GLU A 198 0.28 -16.53 -22.08
CA GLU A 198 -0.27 -17.89 -22.13
C GLU A 198 -1.04 -18.20 -23.44
N ASN A 199 -1.59 -17.17 -24.09
CA ASN A 199 -2.42 -17.28 -25.28
C ASN A 199 -2.52 -15.95 -26.03
N ASP A 200 -3.02 -15.98 -27.26
CA ASP A 200 -3.14 -14.85 -28.18
C ASP A 200 -4.44 -14.04 -28.04
N PHE A 201 -5.39 -14.50 -27.22
CA PHE A 201 -6.71 -13.89 -27.06
C PHE A 201 -6.96 -13.23 -25.70
N GLY A 202 -6.05 -13.40 -24.74
CA GLY A 202 -6.22 -13.02 -23.33
C GLY A 202 -5.49 -11.73 -22.98
N TYR A 203 -6.16 -10.88 -22.19
CA TYR A 203 -5.63 -9.59 -21.79
C TYR A 203 -5.97 -9.28 -20.32
N CYS A 204 -5.06 -8.59 -19.65
CA CYS A 204 -5.27 -7.97 -18.35
C CYS A 204 -5.61 -6.48 -18.54
N PHE A 205 -6.65 -6.00 -17.85
CA PHE A 205 -7.02 -4.58 -17.88
C PHE A 205 -5.92 -3.68 -17.31
N ASN A 206 -5.22 -4.13 -16.27
CA ASN A 206 -4.13 -3.37 -15.68
C ASN A 206 -2.89 -3.42 -16.61
N PRO A 207 -2.27 -2.28 -16.97
CA PRO A 207 -1.09 -2.23 -17.83
C PRO A 207 0.14 -2.99 -17.32
N LEU A 208 0.22 -3.18 -16.00
CA LEU A 208 1.27 -3.98 -15.36
C LEU A 208 1.07 -5.50 -15.56
N GLY A 209 -0.04 -5.94 -16.17
CA GLY A 209 -0.36 -7.36 -16.32
C GLY A 209 -0.87 -8.06 -15.07
N ILE A 210 -1.06 -7.33 -13.96
CA ILE A 210 -1.50 -7.90 -12.69
C ILE A 210 -3.00 -8.22 -12.69
N ARG A 211 -3.38 -9.29 -11.99
CA ARG A 211 -4.77 -9.59 -11.63
C ARG A 211 -5.24 -8.59 -10.59
N GLN A 212 -6.29 -7.86 -10.92
CA GLN A 212 -6.81 -6.84 -10.05
C GLN A 212 -8.32 -6.72 -10.21
N HIS A 213 -9.01 -6.67 -9.08
CA HIS A 213 -10.45 -6.46 -9.06
C HIS A 213 -10.78 -5.07 -9.63
N LEU A 214 -11.67 -5.00 -10.61
CA LEU A 214 -12.16 -3.75 -11.17
C LEU A 214 -13.12 -3.06 -10.19
N PHE A 215 -12.93 -1.77 -9.98
CA PHE A 215 -13.73 -0.97 -9.05
C PHE A 215 -14.90 -0.30 -9.77
N HIS A 216 -15.95 -0.04 -8.99
CA HIS A 216 -17.11 0.73 -9.41
C HIS A 216 -16.83 2.23 -9.31
N SER A 217 -17.27 2.98 -10.32
CA SER A 217 -17.31 4.44 -10.30
C SER A 217 -18.66 4.90 -9.74
N PRO A 218 -18.71 5.46 -8.52
CA PRO A 218 -19.97 5.72 -7.82
C PRO A 218 -20.82 6.77 -8.52
N PHE A 219 -22.13 6.54 -8.60
CA PHE A 219 -23.09 7.55 -9.02
C PHE A 219 -23.31 8.57 -7.90
N ALA A 220 -23.52 9.83 -8.28
CA ALA A 220 -23.98 10.83 -7.33
C ALA A 220 -25.36 10.42 -6.78
N GLU A 221 -25.51 10.50 -5.46
CA GLU A 221 -26.79 10.31 -4.80
C GLU A 221 -27.72 11.46 -5.19
N SER A 222 -28.90 11.13 -5.71
CA SER A 222 -29.88 12.11 -6.20
C SER A 222 -31.02 12.35 -5.21
N ASP A 223 -31.13 11.51 -4.17
CA ASP A 223 -32.16 11.60 -3.15
C ASP A 223 -31.51 11.84 -1.78
N ASP A 224 -31.63 13.07 -1.27
CA ASP A 224 -31.13 13.46 0.05
C ASP A 224 -31.79 12.68 1.20
N THR A 225 -32.88 11.94 0.94
CA THR A 225 -33.61 11.16 1.95
C THR A 225 -33.36 9.65 1.88
N GLY A 226 -32.60 9.19 0.89
CA GLY A 226 -32.27 7.78 0.66
C GLY A 226 -31.04 7.30 1.44
N LEU A 227 -30.85 5.98 1.43
CA LEU A 227 -29.57 5.36 1.82
C LEU A 227 -28.74 5.09 0.58
N ALA A 228 -27.42 5.19 0.71
CA ALA A 228 -26.49 4.84 -0.33
C ALA A 228 -26.61 3.35 -0.69
N GLY A 229 -27.22 3.05 -1.83
CA GLY A 229 -27.12 1.73 -2.47
C GLY A 229 -25.70 1.40 -2.97
N GLU A 230 -25.52 0.15 -3.39
CA GLU A 230 -24.23 -0.39 -3.87
C GLU A 230 -23.59 0.43 -5.01
N ILE A 231 -24.41 1.01 -5.88
CA ILE A 231 -23.96 1.83 -7.02
C ILE A 231 -23.46 3.23 -6.61
N HIS A 232 -23.61 3.64 -5.35
CA HIS A 232 -23.11 4.92 -4.84
C HIS A 232 -21.79 4.78 -4.09
N ILE A 233 -21.25 3.56 -3.98
CA ILE A 233 -20.03 3.25 -3.21
C ILE A 233 -18.89 2.88 -4.15
N ALA A 234 -17.74 3.54 -3.99
CA ALA A 234 -16.51 3.15 -4.67
C ALA A 234 -15.97 1.84 -4.07
N LYS A 235 -16.27 0.70 -4.70
CA LYS A 235 -15.87 -0.62 -4.22
C LYS A 235 -15.63 -1.61 -5.37
N PRO A 236 -15.03 -2.78 -5.12
CA PRO A 236 -14.87 -3.80 -6.13
C PRO A 236 -16.21 -4.29 -6.71
N ILE A 237 -16.30 -4.44 -8.03
CA ILE A 237 -17.53 -4.84 -8.74
C ILE A 237 -17.78 -6.33 -8.56
N ARG A 238 -18.90 -6.73 -7.94
CA ARG A 238 -19.26 -8.15 -7.82
C ARG A 238 -19.61 -8.75 -9.17
N ARG A 239 -19.27 -10.02 -9.38
CA ARG A 239 -19.55 -10.75 -10.63
C ARG A 239 -21.05 -10.82 -10.95
N MET A 240 -21.89 -11.07 -9.94
CA MET A 240 -23.34 -11.13 -10.13
C MET A 240 -23.95 -9.76 -10.40
N ALA A 241 -23.47 -8.70 -9.73
CA ALA A 241 -23.90 -7.32 -10.00
C ALA A 241 -23.59 -6.91 -11.45
N PHE A 242 -22.37 -7.21 -11.92
CA PHE A 242 -21.97 -6.94 -13.30
C PHE A 242 -22.84 -7.71 -14.30
N THR A 243 -23.13 -8.99 -14.03
CA THR A 243 -23.98 -9.83 -14.89
C THR A 243 -25.41 -9.32 -14.97
N ALA A 244 -25.99 -8.94 -13.84
CA ALA A 244 -27.37 -8.50 -13.72
C ALA A 244 -27.61 -7.10 -14.33
N ALA A 245 -26.64 -6.20 -14.22
CA ALA A 245 -26.78 -4.79 -14.59
C ALA A 245 -25.58 -4.27 -15.43
N ARG A 246 -25.23 -4.96 -16.52
CA ARG A 246 -24.09 -4.60 -17.40
C ARG A 246 -24.13 -3.13 -17.86
N GLU A 247 -25.30 -2.61 -18.20
CA GLU A 247 -25.54 -1.22 -18.61
C GLU A 247 -25.10 -0.19 -17.55
N THR A 248 -25.07 -0.58 -16.27
CA THR A 248 -24.66 0.28 -15.16
C THR A 248 -23.13 0.40 -15.06
N TYR A 249 -22.41 -0.68 -15.36
CA TYR A 249 -20.97 -0.77 -15.11
C TYR A 249 -20.12 -0.65 -16.37
N PHE A 250 -20.64 -1.07 -17.53
CA PHE A 250 -19.88 -1.20 -18.77
C PHE A 250 -20.26 -0.13 -19.81
N GLY A 251 -19.26 0.55 -20.34
CA GLY A 251 -19.40 1.62 -21.33
C GLY A 251 -18.23 2.60 -21.25
N ASP A 252 -18.10 3.46 -22.26
CA ASP A 252 -16.98 4.40 -22.37
C ASP A 252 -16.91 5.40 -21.21
N ASP A 253 -18.08 5.82 -20.71
CA ASP A 253 -18.26 6.75 -19.60
C ASP A 253 -18.58 6.05 -18.26
N LYS A 254 -18.38 4.73 -18.17
CA LYS A 254 -18.74 3.90 -17.00
C LYS A 254 -17.51 3.41 -16.24
N SER A 255 -17.71 2.39 -15.40
CA SER A 255 -16.64 1.84 -14.55
C SER A 255 -15.60 1.06 -15.36
N VAL A 256 -16.04 0.36 -16.39
CA VAL A 256 -15.23 -0.49 -17.27
C VAL A 256 -15.62 -0.22 -18.72
N GLY A 257 -14.63 -0.06 -19.60
CA GLY A 257 -14.84 0.12 -21.03
C GLY A 257 -13.76 -0.59 -21.84
N ILE A 258 -14.12 -1.05 -23.04
CA ILE A 258 -13.20 -1.63 -24.02
C ILE A 258 -13.47 -0.94 -25.36
N ARG A 259 -12.41 -0.56 -26.05
CA ARG A 259 -12.44 -0.03 -27.41
C ARG A 259 -11.45 -0.81 -28.26
N ILE A 260 -11.90 -1.21 -29.44
CA ILE A 260 -11.14 -2.00 -30.41
C ILE A 260 -11.14 -1.21 -31.72
N ASP A 261 -9.97 -0.87 -32.27
CA ASP A 261 -9.80 -0.05 -33.48
C ASP A 261 -10.64 1.24 -33.46
N ASN A 262 -10.59 1.95 -32.32
CA ASN A 262 -11.40 3.13 -32.03
C ASN A 262 -12.94 2.92 -31.97
N ALA A 263 -13.43 1.69 -32.08
CA ALA A 263 -14.85 1.36 -31.91
C ALA A 263 -15.17 0.93 -30.47
N THR A 264 -15.99 1.75 -29.79
CA THR A 264 -16.44 1.49 -28.41
C THR A 264 -17.35 0.27 -28.36
N GLN A 265 -17.02 -0.68 -27.49
CA GLN A 265 -17.85 -1.86 -27.26
C GLN A 265 -19.03 -1.52 -26.34
N THR A 266 -20.16 -2.18 -26.55
CA THR A 266 -21.40 -1.97 -25.80
C THR A 266 -21.68 -3.12 -24.83
N PRO A 267 -22.62 -2.96 -23.87
CA PRO A 267 -23.04 -4.04 -22.99
C PRO A 267 -23.54 -5.31 -23.71
N ALA A 268 -23.98 -5.20 -24.97
CA ALA A 268 -24.41 -6.33 -25.79
C ALA A 268 -23.24 -7.18 -26.29
N ASP A 269 -22.08 -6.57 -26.50
CA ASP A 269 -20.87 -7.18 -27.07
C ASP A 269 -20.07 -7.97 -26.02
N ILE A 270 -20.41 -7.81 -24.73
CA ILE A 270 -19.69 -8.44 -23.62
C ILE A 270 -20.53 -9.50 -22.90
N ALA A 271 -19.84 -10.48 -22.31
CA ALA A 271 -20.40 -11.44 -21.38
C ALA A 271 -19.53 -11.53 -20.13
N CYS A 272 -20.15 -11.48 -18.95
CA CYS A 272 -19.42 -11.76 -17.71
C CYS A 272 -18.96 -13.22 -17.69
N MET A 273 -17.70 -13.45 -17.35
CA MET A 273 -17.08 -14.76 -17.37
C MET A 273 -16.08 -14.93 -16.23
N ASP A 274 -15.85 -16.16 -15.79
CA ASP A 274 -14.73 -16.50 -14.92
C ASP A 274 -13.51 -16.81 -15.79
N LEU A 275 -12.49 -15.96 -15.71
CA LEU A 275 -11.25 -16.11 -16.45
C LEU A 275 -10.09 -16.43 -15.50
N SER A 276 -10.36 -17.07 -14.35
CA SER A 276 -9.32 -17.69 -13.51
C SER A 276 -8.53 -18.75 -14.27
N GLN A 277 -9.17 -19.39 -15.25
CA GLN A 277 -8.57 -20.23 -16.27
C GLN A 277 -8.93 -19.61 -17.62
N TRP A 278 -7.94 -19.35 -18.47
CA TRP A 278 -8.19 -18.70 -19.76
C TRP A 278 -9.11 -19.56 -20.62
N GLN A 279 -10.16 -18.92 -21.12
CA GLN A 279 -11.17 -19.54 -21.97
C GLN A 279 -11.65 -18.50 -22.98
N GLN A 280 -11.89 -18.94 -24.20
CA GLN A 280 -12.38 -18.10 -25.27
C GLN A 280 -13.86 -18.37 -25.51
N ARG A 281 -14.64 -17.32 -25.78
CA ARG A 281 -16.03 -17.45 -26.20
C ARG A 281 -16.13 -17.58 -27.72
N THR A 282 -17.08 -18.39 -28.19
CA THR A 282 -17.31 -18.63 -29.64
C THR A 282 -18.62 -18.02 -30.14
N ASP A 283 -19.32 -17.25 -29.31
CA ASP A 283 -20.57 -16.57 -29.67
C ASP A 283 -20.36 -15.10 -30.06
N GLY A 284 -19.14 -14.73 -30.44
CA GLY A 284 -18.76 -13.38 -30.88
C GLY A 284 -18.70 -12.33 -29.76
N ARG A 285 -18.91 -12.69 -28.49
CA ARG A 285 -18.85 -11.76 -27.35
C ARG A 285 -17.52 -11.81 -26.62
N ILE A 286 -17.06 -10.67 -26.13
CA ILE A 286 -15.87 -10.55 -25.29
C ILE A 286 -16.18 -11.07 -23.89
N GLY A 287 -15.39 -12.03 -23.39
CA GLY A 287 -15.51 -12.52 -22.01
C GLY A 287 -14.82 -11.54 -21.06
N VAL A 288 -15.53 -11.03 -20.05
CA VAL A 288 -14.99 -10.05 -19.07
C VAL A 288 -15.08 -10.61 -17.65
N ASP A 289 -13.96 -10.63 -16.94
CA ASP A 289 -13.86 -11.03 -15.54
C ASP A 289 -13.48 -9.84 -14.66
N VAL A 290 -14.48 -9.28 -13.98
CA VAL A 290 -14.32 -8.12 -13.09
C VAL A 290 -13.55 -8.43 -11.82
N ILE A 291 -13.45 -9.70 -11.40
CA ILE A 291 -12.75 -10.11 -10.17
C ILE A 291 -11.24 -10.18 -10.41
N ASN A 292 -10.84 -10.81 -11.51
CA ASN A 292 -9.42 -10.96 -11.87
C ASN A 292 -8.91 -9.81 -12.74
N GLY A 293 -9.78 -8.91 -13.23
CA GLY A 293 -9.40 -7.82 -14.11
C GLY A 293 -8.89 -8.32 -15.46
N ARG A 294 -9.57 -9.32 -16.02
CA ARG A 294 -9.20 -9.97 -17.28
C ARG A 294 -10.29 -9.84 -18.31
N PHE A 295 -9.91 -9.90 -19.58
CA PHE A 295 -10.86 -10.15 -20.67
C PHE A 295 -10.26 -11.06 -21.75
N SER A 296 -11.14 -11.73 -22.47
CA SER A 296 -10.80 -12.64 -23.58
C SER A 296 -11.54 -12.21 -24.84
N LEU A 297 -10.81 -12.08 -25.94
CA LEU A 297 -11.39 -11.77 -27.24
C LEU A 297 -11.94 -13.05 -27.89
N PRO A 298 -13.12 -13.01 -28.53
CA PRO A 298 -13.62 -14.12 -29.33
C PRO A 298 -12.75 -14.30 -30.60
N PRO A 299 -12.74 -15.49 -31.25
CA PRO A 299 -11.86 -15.78 -32.38
C PRO A 299 -11.92 -14.78 -33.53
N GLU A 300 -13.08 -14.15 -33.75
CA GLU A 300 -13.29 -13.17 -34.82
C GLU A 300 -12.58 -11.83 -34.57
N LEU A 301 -12.18 -11.57 -33.32
CA LEU A 301 -11.52 -10.35 -32.88
C LEU A 301 -10.05 -10.59 -32.47
N VAL A 302 -9.47 -11.74 -32.82
CA VAL A 302 -8.04 -12.01 -32.61
C VAL A 302 -7.26 -11.63 -33.87
N GLY A 303 -6.22 -10.82 -33.73
CA GLY A 303 -5.37 -10.37 -34.83
C GLY A 303 -4.13 -9.63 -34.35
N GLU A 304 -3.07 -9.62 -35.18
CA GLU A 304 -1.77 -9.04 -34.82
C GLU A 304 -1.74 -7.50 -34.82
N ASP A 305 -2.64 -6.84 -35.57
CA ASP A 305 -2.65 -5.37 -35.79
C ASP A 305 -3.83 -4.65 -35.10
N ILE A 306 -4.43 -5.25 -34.07
CA ILE A 306 -5.62 -4.67 -33.40
C ILE A 306 -5.19 -3.66 -32.34
N ASP A 307 -5.71 -2.44 -32.41
CA ASP A 307 -5.50 -1.42 -31.38
C ASP A 307 -6.57 -1.53 -30.30
N ILE A 308 -6.16 -1.86 -29.07
CA ILE A 308 -7.07 -2.05 -27.94
C ILE A 308 -6.76 -1.01 -26.89
N THR A 309 -7.81 -0.28 -26.48
CA THR A 309 -7.76 0.61 -25.32
C THR A 309 -8.86 0.26 -24.34
N VAL A 310 -8.59 0.43 -23.06
CA VAL A 310 -9.54 0.13 -21.98
C VAL A 310 -9.68 1.30 -21.03
N ASN A 311 -10.90 1.42 -20.49
CA ASN A 311 -11.19 2.27 -19.33
C ASN A 311 -11.41 1.35 -18.14
N LEU A 312 -10.80 1.66 -16.99
CA LEU A 312 -11.02 0.91 -15.76
C LEU A 312 -10.94 1.81 -14.55
N HIS A 313 -11.52 1.37 -13.44
CA HIS A 313 -11.24 1.93 -12.13
C HIS A 313 -10.53 0.88 -11.27
N TYR A 314 -9.53 1.31 -10.51
CA TYR A 314 -8.84 0.47 -9.53
C TYR A 314 -8.90 1.09 -8.14
N GLY A 315 -8.83 0.27 -7.10
CA GLY A 315 -8.83 0.72 -5.72
C GLY A 315 -7.44 1.11 -5.25
N PHE A 316 -7.32 2.23 -4.54
CA PHE A 316 -6.11 2.59 -3.80
C PHE A 316 -6.41 3.49 -2.59
N SER A 317 -5.43 3.64 -1.68
CA SER A 317 -5.67 4.30 -0.39
C SER A 317 -5.55 5.83 -0.41
N ALA A 318 -4.74 6.38 -1.29
CA ALA A 318 -4.46 7.83 -1.34
C ALA A 318 -3.84 8.27 -2.67
N ASP A 319 -3.75 9.59 -2.83
CA ASP A 319 -3.13 10.27 -3.96
C ASP A 319 -1.59 10.21 -3.86
N VAL A 320 -1.03 9.02 -4.08
CA VAL A 320 0.41 8.75 -4.06
C VAL A 320 0.81 7.84 -5.25
N GLY A 321 2.04 8.00 -5.74
CA GLY A 321 2.56 7.31 -6.92
C GLY A 321 2.05 7.89 -8.23
N GLY A 322 2.26 7.18 -9.35
CA GLY A 322 1.85 7.59 -10.70
C GLY A 322 0.34 7.73 -10.93
N GLY A 323 -0.51 7.35 -9.97
CA GLY A 323 -1.96 7.24 -10.10
C GLY A 323 -2.68 8.45 -10.71
N ALA A 324 -3.79 8.23 -11.40
CA ALA A 324 -4.59 9.27 -12.05
C ALA A 324 -5.48 10.02 -11.04
N TYR A 325 -4.95 11.10 -10.46
CA TYR A 325 -5.65 11.96 -9.51
C TYR A 325 -5.34 13.45 -9.75
N GLU A 326 -5.98 14.32 -8.96
CA GLU A 326 -5.81 15.77 -9.06
C GLU A 326 -4.47 16.20 -8.48
N ARG A 327 -3.64 16.86 -9.30
CA ARG A 327 -2.28 17.29 -8.92
C ARG A 327 -2.08 18.80 -9.06
N ARG A 328 -3.09 19.58 -9.51
CA ARG A 328 -2.92 21.02 -9.78
C ARG A 328 -2.69 21.86 -8.52
N ASP A 329 -3.10 21.35 -7.35
CA ASP A 329 -2.86 22.01 -6.08
C ASP A 329 -1.42 21.80 -5.58
N ASP A 330 -0.68 20.86 -6.18
CA ASP A 330 0.72 20.64 -5.86
C ASP A 330 1.59 21.76 -6.48
N PRO A 331 2.36 22.51 -5.66
CA PRO A 331 3.13 23.65 -6.12
C PRO A 331 4.36 23.26 -6.95
N THR A 332 4.69 21.97 -7.07
CA THR A 332 5.78 21.44 -7.90
C THR A 332 5.30 21.11 -9.32
N VAL A 333 3.98 20.96 -9.53
CA VAL A 333 3.37 20.79 -10.86
C VAL A 333 3.38 22.13 -11.61
N ARG A 334 3.62 22.08 -12.93
CA ARG A 334 3.75 23.28 -13.77
C ARG A 334 2.59 23.39 -14.74
N ASP A 335 1.97 24.57 -14.82
CA ASP A 335 1.01 24.89 -15.88
C ASP A 335 1.76 25.14 -17.19
N PRO A 336 1.56 24.30 -18.23
CA PRO A 336 2.24 24.46 -19.52
C PRO A 336 2.02 25.84 -20.15
N ARG A 337 0.87 26.49 -19.90
CA ARG A 337 0.54 27.82 -20.45
C ARG A 337 1.40 28.94 -19.89
N ASN A 338 1.88 28.77 -18.65
CA ASN A 338 2.69 29.76 -17.95
C ASN A 338 4.19 29.40 -17.96
N TRP A 339 4.55 28.22 -18.47
CA TRP A 339 5.93 27.72 -18.42
C TRP A 339 6.91 28.63 -19.17
N ALA A 340 6.57 29.00 -20.41
CA ALA A 340 7.37 29.93 -21.22
C ALA A 340 7.47 31.34 -20.59
N LEU A 341 6.50 31.72 -19.75
CA LEU A 341 6.42 33.04 -19.09
C LEU A 341 7.06 33.06 -17.70
N THR A 342 7.54 31.91 -17.20
CA THR A 342 8.02 31.79 -15.81
C THR A 342 9.30 32.61 -15.58
N HIS A 343 10.16 32.77 -16.58
CA HIS A 343 11.34 33.64 -16.53
C HIS A 343 11.46 34.53 -17.77
N PRO A 344 11.51 35.87 -17.62
CA PRO A 344 11.63 36.80 -18.75
C PRO A 344 12.93 36.66 -19.55
N ASP A 345 14.03 36.36 -18.87
CA ASP A 345 15.38 36.33 -19.46
C ASP A 345 15.78 34.94 -19.99
N GLU A 346 15.07 33.89 -19.56
CA GLU A 346 15.35 32.48 -19.90
C GLU A 346 14.04 31.72 -20.18
N PRO A 347 13.44 31.94 -21.36
CA PRO A 347 12.16 31.32 -21.70
C PRO A 347 12.30 29.80 -21.84
N GLY A 348 11.33 29.08 -21.26
CA GLY A 348 11.21 27.63 -21.44
C GLY A 348 10.45 27.25 -22.70
N VAL A 349 10.66 26.02 -23.17
CA VAL A 349 9.89 25.40 -24.26
C VAL A 349 9.02 24.26 -23.72
N VAL A 350 7.85 24.06 -24.35
CA VAL A 350 6.93 22.96 -24.05
C VAL A 350 6.83 22.07 -25.28
N PHE A 351 6.96 20.75 -25.10
CA PHE A 351 6.62 19.75 -26.12
C PHE A 351 5.50 18.85 -25.60
N TYR A 352 4.47 18.64 -26.42
CA TYR A 352 3.35 17.75 -26.13
C TYR A 352 3.58 16.36 -26.73
N VAL A 353 3.36 15.31 -25.93
CA VAL A 353 3.52 13.91 -26.35
C VAL A 353 2.29 13.10 -25.94
N PRO A 354 1.54 12.47 -26.88
CA PRO A 354 1.62 12.67 -28.32
C PRO A 354 1.22 14.12 -28.71
N GLY A 355 1.63 14.56 -29.90
CA GLY A 355 1.35 15.89 -30.41
C GLY A 355 2.50 16.42 -31.25
N ASP A 356 3.40 17.18 -30.63
CA ASP A 356 4.59 17.70 -31.30
C ASP A 356 5.56 16.57 -31.68
N HIS A 357 5.57 15.51 -30.87
CA HIS A 357 6.36 14.29 -31.09
C HIS A 357 5.57 13.05 -30.65
N ASP A 358 5.83 11.91 -31.32
CA ASP A 358 5.16 10.64 -31.01
C ASP A 358 5.80 9.88 -29.84
N THR A 359 7.07 10.13 -29.53
CA THR A 359 7.82 9.44 -28.46
C THR A 359 8.57 10.43 -27.58
N LEU A 360 8.85 10.04 -26.33
CA LEU A 360 9.54 10.90 -25.37
C LEU A 360 11.00 11.07 -25.77
N GLN A 361 11.66 10.02 -26.28
CA GLN A 361 13.04 10.11 -26.76
C GLN A 361 13.17 11.04 -27.98
N ALA A 362 12.19 11.07 -28.88
CA ALA A 362 12.18 12.00 -30.00
C ALA A 362 12.06 13.46 -29.53
N ALA A 363 11.19 13.74 -28.55
CA ALA A 363 11.07 15.06 -27.94
C ALA A 363 12.38 15.52 -27.26
N LEU A 364 13.05 14.62 -26.53
CA LEU A 364 14.37 14.88 -25.94
C LEU A 364 15.46 15.15 -26.99
N ALA A 365 15.45 14.43 -28.11
CA ALA A 365 16.40 14.63 -29.21
C ALA A 365 16.17 15.93 -29.99
N ALA A 366 14.92 16.42 -30.05
CA ALA A 366 14.55 17.64 -30.73
C ALA A 366 14.92 18.91 -29.93
N TRP A 367 15.06 18.81 -28.61
CA TRP A 367 15.36 19.94 -27.74
C TRP A 367 16.74 20.58 -28.01
N ARG A 368 16.83 21.90 -27.84
CA ARG A 368 18.02 22.72 -28.11
C ARG A 368 18.35 23.61 -26.88
N PRO A 369 19.09 23.08 -25.89
CA PRO A 369 19.32 23.76 -24.61
C PRO A 369 20.08 25.09 -24.72
N GLU A 370 20.86 25.31 -25.79
CA GLU A 370 21.58 26.57 -26.04
C GLU A 370 20.65 27.78 -26.24
N THR A 371 19.43 27.53 -26.72
CA THR A 371 18.43 28.57 -27.02
C THR A 371 17.29 28.59 -26.00
N HIS A 372 16.94 27.40 -25.50
CA HIS A 372 15.86 27.20 -24.53
C HIS A 372 16.39 26.29 -23.42
N PRO A 373 17.05 26.84 -22.39
CA PRO A 373 17.69 26.04 -21.34
C PRO A 373 16.68 25.23 -20.50
N ARG A 374 15.38 25.50 -20.63
CA ARG A 374 14.32 24.84 -19.84
C ARG A 374 13.33 24.13 -20.76
N LEU A 375 13.17 22.82 -20.56
CA LEU A 375 12.25 21.96 -21.30
C LEU A 375 11.15 21.41 -20.38
N LEU A 376 9.91 21.49 -20.84
CA LEU A 376 8.77 20.74 -20.30
C LEU A 376 8.26 19.79 -21.38
N ILE A 377 8.34 18.48 -21.14
CA ILE A 377 7.64 17.46 -21.92
C ILE A 377 6.34 17.16 -21.20
N GLN A 378 5.21 17.54 -21.81
CA GLN A 378 3.87 17.33 -21.29
C GLN A 378 3.24 16.10 -21.96
N ILE A 379 3.10 15.01 -21.20
CA ILE A 379 2.47 13.78 -21.68
C ILE A 379 0.95 13.94 -21.59
N LYS A 380 0.24 13.79 -22.70
CA LYS A 380 -1.20 14.12 -22.86
C LYS A 380 -2.12 12.93 -22.65
N ASP A 381 -1.58 11.72 -22.58
CA ASP A 381 -2.31 10.46 -22.51
C ASP A 381 -1.80 9.54 -21.39
N SER A 382 -2.43 8.36 -21.28
CA SER A 382 -2.07 7.30 -20.34
C SER A 382 -1.55 6.03 -21.05
N ARG A 383 -1.01 6.17 -22.28
CA ARG A 383 -0.51 5.01 -23.05
C ARG A 383 0.80 4.45 -22.48
N THR A 384 1.17 3.29 -23.01
CA THR A 384 2.44 2.64 -22.69
C THR A 384 3.52 3.00 -23.71
N TYR A 385 4.61 3.58 -23.23
CA TYR A 385 5.78 3.97 -23.99
C TYR A 385 6.89 2.92 -23.79
N ARG A 386 7.23 2.17 -24.84
CA ARG A 386 8.30 1.16 -24.81
C ARG A 386 9.59 1.76 -25.35
N GLU A 387 10.32 2.48 -24.51
CA GLU A 387 11.55 3.16 -24.88
C GLU A 387 12.49 3.36 -23.68
N THR A 388 13.79 3.30 -23.92
CA THR A 388 14.82 3.70 -22.95
C THR A 388 15.13 5.17 -23.17
N LEU A 389 14.90 6.02 -22.16
CA LEU A 389 15.18 7.45 -22.24
C LEU A 389 16.62 7.74 -21.86
N THR A 390 17.40 8.27 -22.80
CA THR A 390 18.80 8.65 -22.55
C THR A 390 18.98 10.16 -22.66
N PHE A 391 19.44 10.77 -21.57
CA PHE A 391 19.65 12.22 -21.45
C PHE A 391 21.10 12.60 -21.83
N ASN A 392 21.38 12.73 -23.13
CA ASN A 392 22.71 13.01 -23.70
C ASN A 392 22.98 14.48 -24.07
N GLN A 393 22.15 15.41 -23.59
CA GLN A 393 22.15 16.81 -24.01
C GLN A 393 23.29 17.55 -23.32
N ASN A 394 24.45 17.56 -23.97
CA ASN A 394 25.67 18.22 -23.53
C ASN A 394 25.50 19.75 -23.58
N THR A 395 25.61 20.42 -22.43
CA THR A 395 25.44 21.88 -22.33
C THR A 395 26.69 22.57 -21.77
N ASN A 396 27.10 23.67 -22.42
CA ASN A 396 28.22 24.50 -21.94
C ASN A 396 27.81 25.48 -20.82
N ASN A 397 26.50 25.67 -20.59
CA ASN A 397 25.93 26.56 -19.55
C ASN A 397 25.00 25.76 -18.63
N ARG A 398 25.58 24.88 -17.81
CA ARG A 398 24.86 23.85 -17.06
C ARG A 398 23.90 24.40 -15.99
N GLU A 399 24.23 25.50 -15.32
CA GLU A 399 23.55 25.96 -14.10
C GLU A 399 22.03 26.19 -14.28
N ASN A 400 21.61 26.53 -15.51
CA ASN A 400 20.22 26.91 -15.80
C ASN A 400 19.43 25.83 -16.56
N VAL A 401 20.05 24.67 -16.81
CA VAL A 401 19.45 23.64 -17.66
C VAL A 401 18.49 22.76 -16.86
N GLN A 402 17.21 22.78 -17.23
CA GLN A 402 16.14 22.05 -16.55
C GLN A 402 15.30 21.23 -17.54
N ILE A 403 15.07 19.96 -17.21
CA ILE A 403 14.13 19.09 -17.92
C ILE A 403 13.04 18.65 -16.96
N ILE A 404 11.79 18.83 -17.34
CA ILE A 404 10.63 18.29 -16.65
C ILE A 404 9.90 17.36 -17.61
N ILE A 405 9.73 16.10 -17.23
CA ILE A 405 8.81 15.17 -17.89
C ILE A 405 7.59 15.05 -16.98
N GLN A 406 6.43 15.49 -17.46
CA GLN A 406 5.22 15.64 -16.66
C GLN A 406 4.03 15.00 -17.35
N ALA A 407 3.33 14.11 -16.66
CA ALA A 407 2.01 13.64 -17.09
C ALA A 407 0.95 14.74 -16.92
N GLU A 408 -0.02 14.77 -17.83
CA GLU A 408 -1.16 15.68 -17.69
C GLU A 408 -1.97 15.31 -16.45
N ASN A 409 -2.65 16.30 -15.88
CA ASN A 409 -3.48 16.10 -14.71
C ASN A 409 -4.47 14.95 -14.96
N LYS A 410 -4.60 14.03 -14.00
CA LYS A 410 -5.41 12.80 -14.11
C LYS A 410 -4.97 11.80 -15.20
N GLN A 411 -3.81 11.98 -15.84
CA GLN A 411 -3.19 10.95 -16.68
C GLN A 411 -2.16 10.14 -15.88
N ARG A 412 -1.97 8.88 -16.29
CA ARG A 412 -0.94 7.95 -15.80
C ARG A 412 -0.28 7.24 -16.98
N PRO A 413 0.64 7.90 -17.70
CA PRO A 413 1.45 7.24 -18.71
C PRO A 413 2.39 6.21 -18.06
N MET A 414 2.67 5.15 -18.81
CA MET A 414 3.57 4.09 -18.40
C MET A 414 4.79 4.05 -19.31
N ILE A 415 5.99 3.95 -18.74
CA ILE A 415 7.23 3.73 -19.48
C ILE A 415 7.73 2.33 -19.15
N ILE A 416 7.97 1.52 -20.19
CA ILE A 416 8.67 0.24 -20.08
C ILE A 416 10.06 0.45 -20.69
N GLY A 417 11.05 0.51 -19.81
CA GLY A 417 12.43 0.87 -20.16
C GLY A 417 13.07 1.78 -19.10
N ASP A 418 14.39 1.92 -19.20
CA ASP A 418 15.18 2.68 -18.23
C ASP A 418 15.24 4.18 -18.57
N LEU A 419 15.40 5.01 -17.54
CA LEU A 419 15.83 6.40 -17.67
C LEU A 419 17.31 6.50 -17.31
N ILE A 420 18.14 6.81 -18.29
CA ILE A 420 19.60 6.82 -18.17
C ILE A 420 20.12 8.24 -18.32
N VAL A 421 20.85 8.72 -17.31
CA VAL A 421 21.51 10.02 -17.24
C VAL A 421 23.03 9.79 -17.25
N PRO A 422 23.70 9.75 -18.42
CA PRO A 422 25.01 9.12 -18.54
C PRO A 422 26.29 9.95 -18.35
N ASP A 423 26.29 11.29 -18.48
CA ASP A 423 27.53 12.10 -18.49
C ASP A 423 27.48 13.35 -17.58
N THR A 424 28.67 13.85 -17.27
CA THR A 424 29.07 15.06 -16.54
C THR A 424 28.63 16.41 -17.13
N ARG A 425 28.04 16.44 -18.35
CA ARG A 425 27.58 17.66 -19.04
C ARG A 425 26.06 17.75 -19.20
N ASN A 426 25.36 16.95 -18.39
CA ASN A 426 23.91 16.77 -18.35
C ASN A 426 23.16 17.99 -17.77
N PRO A 427 21.82 18.05 -17.92
CA PRO A 427 21.00 19.07 -17.27
C PRO A 427 21.31 19.17 -15.78
N ALA A 428 21.40 20.38 -15.23
CA ALA A 428 21.52 20.56 -13.79
C ALA A 428 20.33 19.95 -13.03
N ARG A 429 19.13 19.95 -13.62
CA ARG A 429 17.89 19.53 -12.94
C ARG A 429 17.02 18.66 -13.84
N LEU A 430 16.67 17.46 -13.34
CA LEU A 430 15.73 16.54 -13.97
C LEU A 430 14.56 16.29 -13.03
N SER A 431 13.34 16.57 -13.48
CA SER A 431 12.11 16.25 -12.76
C SER A 431 11.26 15.24 -13.55
N VAL A 432 10.83 14.16 -12.89
CA VAL A 432 9.90 13.16 -13.43
C VAL A 432 8.62 13.20 -12.60
N LYS A 433 7.48 13.48 -13.26
CA LYS A 433 6.22 13.80 -12.56
C LYS A 433 5.00 13.06 -13.11
N GLY A 434 4.29 12.32 -12.27
CA GLY A 434 3.00 11.71 -12.65
C GLY A 434 3.12 10.43 -13.50
N ILE A 435 4.25 9.71 -13.45
CA ILE A 435 4.59 8.63 -14.39
C ILE A 435 4.78 7.29 -13.68
N LEU A 436 4.35 6.20 -14.31
CA LEU A 436 4.64 4.83 -13.90
C LEU A 436 5.81 4.29 -14.74
N ILE A 437 6.85 3.75 -14.10
CA ILE A 437 8.06 3.23 -14.77
C ILE A 437 8.27 1.76 -14.38
N GLU A 438 8.23 0.88 -15.38
CA GLU A 438 8.60 -0.53 -15.34
C GLU A 438 10.06 -0.62 -15.86
N GLY A 439 11.00 -0.18 -15.01
CA GLY A 439 12.41 0.05 -15.36
C GLY A 439 13.16 0.77 -14.23
N GLN A 440 14.42 1.13 -14.47
CA GLN A 440 15.28 1.81 -13.52
C GLN A 440 15.51 3.29 -13.88
N ILE A 441 15.78 4.12 -12.87
CA ILE A 441 16.45 5.41 -13.06
C ILE A 441 17.93 5.23 -12.74
N GLN A 442 18.80 5.43 -13.74
CA GLN A 442 20.24 5.29 -13.64
C GLN A 442 20.93 6.63 -13.86
N VAL A 443 21.52 7.20 -12.82
CA VAL A 443 22.44 8.35 -12.91
C VAL A 443 23.86 7.82 -12.97
N ALA A 444 24.19 7.20 -14.10
CA ALA A 444 25.46 6.54 -14.39
C ALA A 444 25.64 6.35 -15.89
N ALA A 445 26.88 6.13 -16.34
CA ALA A 445 27.15 5.80 -17.73
C ALA A 445 26.57 4.42 -18.10
N PRO A 446 26.13 4.19 -19.35
CA PRO A 446 25.56 2.90 -19.75
C PRO A 446 26.65 1.83 -19.69
N GLY A 447 26.41 0.76 -18.91
CA GLY A 447 27.37 -0.33 -18.73
C GLY A 447 28.52 -0.04 -17.76
N ASP A 448 28.63 1.18 -17.24
CA ASP A 448 29.56 1.56 -16.17
C ASP A 448 28.82 2.35 -15.08
N LEU A 449 28.35 1.62 -14.08
CA LEU A 449 27.58 2.14 -12.94
C LEU A 449 28.45 2.89 -11.91
N THR A 450 29.71 3.21 -12.21
CA THR A 450 30.67 3.68 -11.21
C THR A 450 30.98 5.18 -11.25
N VAL A 451 30.72 5.90 -12.35
CA VAL A 451 31.09 7.32 -12.48
C VAL A 451 29.98 8.18 -13.08
N ASN A 452 29.63 9.30 -12.41
CA ASN A 452 28.79 10.38 -12.95
C ASN A 452 29.04 11.69 -12.19
N LYS A 453 29.04 12.85 -12.87
CA LYS A 453 29.18 14.19 -12.23
C LYS A 453 28.13 15.20 -12.72
N GLY A 454 27.08 14.72 -13.38
CA GLY A 454 26.30 15.46 -14.37
C GLY A 454 25.04 16.17 -13.90
N LEU A 455 24.50 15.78 -12.74
CA LEU A 455 23.17 16.18 -12.30
C LEU A 455 23.23 16.78 -10.89
N ASP A 456 22.63 17.95 -10.69
CA ASP A 456 22.60 18.63 -9.37
C ASP A 456 21.31 18.33 -8.60
N LEU A 457 20.20 18.09 -9.31
CA LEU A 457 18.91 17.75 -8.72
C LEU A 457 18.18 16.70 -9.56
N LEU A 458 17.83 15.58 -8.94
CA LEU A 458 16.84 14.62 -9.43
C LEU A 458 15.58 14.72 -8.58
N GLU A 459 14.46 15.11 -9.19
CA GLU A 459 13.16 15.17 -8.53
C GLU A 459 12.23 14.10 -9.12
N VAL A 460 11.70 13.23 -8.27
CA VAL A 460 10.70 12.21 -8.61
C VAL A 460 9.46 12.53 -7.79
N SER A 461 8.40 13.02 -8.43
CA SER A 461 7.17 13.38 -7.74
C SER A 461 5.93 12.75 -8.37
N HIS A 462 4.97 12.31 -7.55
CA HIS A 462 3.77 11.61 -8.05
C HIS A 462 4.12 10.49 -9.04
N ALA A 463 5.20 9.75 -8.82
CA ALA A 463 5.67 8.73 -9.74
C ALA A 463 5.75 7.37 -9.05
N THR A 464 5.60 6.32 -9.85
CA THR A 464 5.80 4.95 -9.36
C THR A 464 6.93 4.31 -10.14
N LEU A 465 8.06 4.06 -9.48
CA LEU A 465 9.07 3.12 -9.96
C LEU A 465 8.69 1.76 -9.38
N VAL A 466 8.21 0.85 -10.23
CA VAL A 466 7.60 -0.42 -9.79
C VAL A 466 8.59 -1.17 -8.89
N PRO A 467 8.25 -1.43 -7.60
CA PRO A 467 9.10 -2.24 -6.73
C PRO A 467 9.28 -3.64 -7.32
N GLY A 468 10.52 -4.04 -7.54
CA GLY A 468 10.85 -5.30 -8.23
C GLY A 468 10.89 -5.21 -9.76
N ILE A 469 10.83 -3.99 -10.32
CA ILE A 469 10.87 -3.61 -11.75
C ILE A 469 9.70 -4.14 -12.58
N HIS A 470 9.47 -5.44 -12.57
CA HIS A 470 8.38 -6.14 -13.25
C HIS A 470 7.59 -6.98 -12.24
N LEU A 471 6.30 -7.15 -12.49
CA LEU A 471 5.41 -7.98 -11.68
C LEU A 471 4.87 -9.16 -12.49
N ASP A 472 4.64 -10.29 -11.83
CA ASP A 472 3.80 -11.35 -12.39
C ASP A 472 2.30 -11.04 -12.23
N GLU A 473 1.45 -11.91 -12.76
CA GLU A 473 0.00 -11.74 -12.69
C GLU A 473 -0.56 -11.72 -11.25
N ASP A 474 0.12 -12.34 -10.27
CA ASP A 474 -0.31 -12.32 -8.87
C ASP A 474 0.33 -11.14 -8.08
N ALA A 475 0.85 -10.16 -8.82
CA ALA A 475 1.54 -8.97 -8.34
C ALA A 475 2.79 -9.29 -7.50
N ALA A 476 3.43 -10.44 -7.72
CA ALA A 476 4.72 -10.75 -7.13
C ALA A 476 5.85 -10.12 -7.96
N PRO A 477 6.87 -9.53 -7.31
CA PRO A 477 7.99 -8.93 -8.01
C PRO A 477 8.88 -9.98 -8.67
N LEU A 478 9.23 -9.77 -9.94
CA LEU A 478 10.10 -10.65 -10.70
C LEU A 478 11.59 -10.36 -10.49
N GLN A 479 11.95 -9.12 -10.16
CA GLN A 479 13.33 -8.70 -9.91
C GLN A 479 13.48 -8.01 -8.54
N PRO A 480 13.21 -8.75 -7.44
CA PRO A 480 13.16 -8.19 -6.09
C PRO A 480 14.44 -7.46 -5.65
N GLU A 481 15.59 -7.95 -6.10
CA GLU A 481 16.92 -7.44 -5.77
C GLU A 481 17.33 -6.20 -6.56
N THR A 482 16.66 -5.96 -7.68
CA THR A 482 17.03 -4.91 -8.61
C THR A 482 16.57 -3.56 -8.07
N PRO A 483 17.49 -2.60 -7.88
CA PRO A 483 17.13 -1.29 -7.37
C PRO A 483 16.34 -0.50 -8.41
N SER A 484 15.35 0.27 -7.97
CA SER A 484 14.60 1.17 -8.86
C SER A 484 15.40 2.42 -9.22
N MET A 485 16.35 2.82 -8.37
CA MET A 485 17.19 3.99 -8.63
C MET A 485 18.64 3.72 -8.26
N ILE A 486 19.56 4.03 -9.18
CA ILE A 486 21.00 3.91 -9.01
C ILE A 486 21.63 5.27 -9.28
N VAL A 487 22.43 5.74 -8.32
CA VAL A 487 23.30 6.91 -8.46
C VAL A 487 24.72 6.45 -8.23
N SER A 488 25.56 6.53 -9.28
CA SER A 488 26.96 6.15 -9.21
C SER A 488 27.80 7.11 -8.37
N ALA A 489 29.03 6.72 -8.05
CA ALA A 489 29.98 7.58 -7.35
C ALA A 489 30.35 8.84 -8.15
N ASP A 490 31.01 9.78 -7.46
CA ASP A 490 31.57 11.04 -7.99
C ASP A 490 30.58 12.19 -8.31
N ASN A 491 29.30 12.11 -7.90
CA ASN A 491 28.32 13.19 -8.08
C ASN A 491 28.01 13.97 -6.78
N ASP A 492 29.03 14.61 -6.21
CA ASP A 492 28.94 15.36 -4.94
C ASP A 492 27.79 16.39 -4.85
N PRO A 493 27.46 17.20 -5.89
CA PRO A 493 26.41 18.21 -5.76
C PRO A 493 24.99 17.65 -5.80
N LEU A 494 24.80 16.39 -6.21
CA LEU A 494 23.49 15.81 -6.46
C LEU A 494 22.63 15.72 -5.21
N GLU A 495 21.45 16.33 -5.29
CA GLU A 495 20.34 16.15 -4.38
C GLU A 495 19.25 15.30 -5.05
N VAL A 496 18.76 14.26 -4.37
CA VAL A 496 17.61 13.47 -4.83
C VAL A 496 16.40 13.82 -3.98
N ARG A 497 15.27 14.15 -4.62
CA ARG A 497 13.99 14.44 -3.98
C ARG A 497 12.92 13.46 -4.46
N ILE A 498 12.28 12.78 -3.53
CA ILE A 498 11.20 11.84 -3.78
C ILE A 498 9.98 12.32 -2.99
N ASP A 499 8.90 12.64 -3.69
CA ASP A 499 7.69 13.26 -3.12
C ASP A 499 6.42 12.61 -3.65
N HIS A 500 5.45 12.27 -2.80
CA HIS A 500 4.22 11.56 -3.20
C HIS A 500 4.46 10.37 -4.15
N SER A 501 5.53 9.61 -3.95
CA SER A 501 5.99 8.59 -4.91
C SER A 501 6.14 7.22 -4.28
N ILE A 502 6.06 6.18 -5.12
CA ILE A 502 6.33 4.79 -4.75
C ILE A 502 7.59 4.38 -5.50
N VAL A 503 8.64 4.01 -4.78
CA VAL A 503 9.91 3.60 -5.39
C VAL A 503 10.36 2.28 -4.79
N GLY A 504 11.02 1.46 -5.59
CA GLY A 504 11.75 0.30 -5.07
C GLY A 504 13.07 0.70 -4.40
N PRO A 505 14.04 -0.23 -4.30
CA PRO A 505 15.29 0.00 -3.58
C PRO A 505 16.13 1.13 -4.19
N LEU A 506 16.75 1.93 -3.32
CA LEU A 506 17.61 3.06 -3.68
C LEU A 506 19.08 2.69 -3.45
N ARG A 507 19.90 2.85 -4.50
CA ARG A 507 21.36 2.71 -4.47
C ARG A 507 22.00 4.08 -4.68
N MET A 508 22.51 4.65 -3.60
CA MET A 508 22.85 6.06 -3.50
C MET A 508 24.32 6.22 -3.10
N ALA A 509 25.15 6.81 -3.96
CA ALA A 509 26.55 7.07 -3.66
C ALA A 509 26.75 7.89 -2.37
N PRO A 510 27.69 7.51 -1.50
CA PRO A 510 27.87 8.13 -0.18
C PRO A 510 28.30 9.60 -0.25
N ASP A 511 28.95 10.00 -1.35
CA ASP A 511 29.55 11.32 -1.51
C ASP A 511 28.59 12.37 -2.08
N MET A 512 27.40 11.96 -2.58
CA MET A 512 26.38 12.91 -3.00
C MET A 512 25.87 13.77 -1.84
N ARG A 513 25.22 14.88 -2.19
CA ARG A 513 24.76 15.88 -1.23
C ARG A 513 23.73 15.32 -0.25
N SER A 514 22.54 14.93 -0.71
CA SER A 514 21.47 14.46 0.17
C SER A 514 20.34 13.74 -0.57
N VAL A 515 19.57 12.96 0.18
CA VAL A 515 18.31 12.34 -0.26
C VAL A 515 17.16 12.84 0.61
N HIS A 516 16.13 13.39 -0.01
CA HIS A 516 14.91 13.87 0.63
C HIS A 516 13.73 13.02 0.20
N ILE A 517 13.01 12.44 1.17
CA ILE A 517 11.86 11.56 0.92
C ILE A 517 10.69 12.09 1.73
N ARG A 518 9.59 12.42 1.05
CA ARG A 518 8.40 13.00 1.65
C ARG A 518 7.14 12.32 1.12
N ASP A 519 6.17 12.05 2.00
CA ASP A 519 4.85 11.53 1.63
C ASP A 519 4.95 10.31 0.68
N SER A 520 5.97 9.45 0.87
CA SER A 520 6.39 8.44 -0.11
C SER A 520 6.59 7.06 0.48
N ILE A 521 6.65 6.05 -0.39
CA ILE A 521 6.96 4.66 -0.04
C ILE A 521 8.27 4.26 -0.72
N VAL A 522 9.22 3.73 0.06
CA VAL A 522 10.41 3.05 -0.45
C VAL A 522 10.29 1.58 -0.10
N ASP A 523 10.22 0.72 -1.10
CA ASP A 523 9.89 -0.69 -0.92
C ASP A 523 10.98 -1.63 -1.41
N ASN A 524 11.55 -2.40 -0.48
CA ASN A 524 12.42 -3.54 -0.74
C ASN A 524 11.90 -4.82 -0.08
N LEU A 525 10.59 -4.97 0.05
CA LEU A 525 9.95 -6.16 0.60
C LEU A 525 9.90 -7.32 -0.38
N ALA A 526 10.34 -7.11 -1.60
CA ALA A 526 10.53 -8.15 -2.59
C ALA A 526 11.48 -9.29 -2.07
N ALA A 527 12.20 -9.03 -0.97
CA ALA A 527 12.88 -9.99 -0.10
C ALA A 527 11.98 -10.96 0.72
N ILE A 528 10.72 -11.23 0.31
CA ILE A 528 9.91 -12.33 0.88
C ILE A 528 10.49 -13.69 0.43
N GLY A 529 11.68 -14.00 0.93
CA GLY A 529 12.44 -15.22 0.65
C GLY A 529 13.86 -15.24 1.24
N MET A 530 14.23 -14.22 2.03
CA MET A 530 15.59 -13.97 2.51
C MET A 530 15.66 -14.05 4.04
N GLY A 531 16.59 -14.83 4.61
CA GLY A 531 16.78 -14.95 6.06
C GLY A 531 15.48 -15.31 6.80
N GLN A 532 14.92 -16.50 6.61
CA GLN A 532 13.61 -16.83 7.18
C GLN A 532 13.66 -17.99 8.14
N VAL A 533 12.79 -17.92 9.13
CA VAL A 533 12.55 -19.01 10.07
C VAL A 533 11.45 -19.87 9.49
N TYR A 534 11.81 -21.07 9.07
CA TYR A 534 10.88 -22.05 8.53
C TYR A 534 10.55 -23.13 9.56
N PRO A 535 9.31 -23.65 9.57
CA PRO A 535 9.00 -24.86 10.30
C PRO A 535 9.77 -26.04 9.68
N ALA A 536 10.30 -26.90 10.54
CA ALA A 536 10.92 -28.15 10.16
C ALA A 536 10.52 -29.25 11.13
N LEU A 537 10.71 -30.51 10.72
CA LEU A 537 10.47 -31.68 11.55
C LEU A 537 11.77 -32.47 11.68
N ALA A 538 12.29 -32.59 12.90
CA ALA A 538 13.42 -33.46 13.19
C ALA A 538 12.95 -34.82 13.67
N SER A 539 13.55 -35.89 13.15
CA SER A 539 13.33 -37.23 13.70
C SER A 539 13.88 -37.34 15.12
N GLY A 540 13.42 -38.37 15.84
CA GLY A 540 14.14 -38.91 16.99
C GLY A 540 15.47 -39.55 16.57
N GLU A 541 16.23 -40.09 17.53
CA GLU A 541 17.49 -40.78 17.23
C GLU A 541 17.26 -41.98 16.31
N LEU A 542 17.92 -41.95 15.16
CA LEU A 542 17.81 -42.91 14.09
C LEU A 542 18.85 -44.00 14.20
N ASN A 543 18.40 -45.21 13.91
CA ASN A 543 19.24 -46.39 13.74
C ASN A 543 19.01 -46.94 12.31
N PRO A 544 20.07 -47.14 11.50
CA PRO A 544 19.94 -47.71 10.16
C PRO A 544 19.18 -49.05 10.10
N ALA A 545 19.28 -49.89 11.14
CA ALA A 545 18.56 -51.17 11.18
C ALA A 545 17.03 -51.00 11.26
N ASP A 546 16.56 -50.04 12.05
CA ASP A 546 15.12 -49.75 12.19
C ASP A 546 14.58 -49.10 10.91
N ALA A 547 15.36 -48.20 10.30
CA ALA A 547 15.00 -47.58 9.04
C ALA A 547 14.98 -48.57 7.86
N ALA A 548 15.87 -49.56 7.84
CA ALA A 548 15.83 -50.66 6.89
C ALA A 548 14.52 -51.47 7.01
N ALA A 549 14.02 -51.68 8.24
CA ALA A 549 12.74 -52.35 8.49
C ALA A 549 11.50 -51.51 8.13
N ALA A 550 11.66 -50.20 7.90
CA ALA A 550 10.60 -49.30 7.44
C ALA A 550 10.41 -49.32 5.90
N ALA A 551 11.34 -49.92 5.15
CA ALA A 551 11.27 -49.98 3.70
C ALA A 551 10.01 -50.72 3.21
N GLY A 552 9.35 -50.15 2.18
CA GLY A 552 8.11 -50.68 1.62
C GLY A 552 6.85 -50.52 2.49
N LYS A 553 6.96 -49.98 3.71
CA LYS A 553 5.80 -49.70 4.58
C LYS A 553 5.29 -48.26 4.38
N PRO A 554 3.97 -48.03 4.36
CA PRO A 554 3.42 -46.70 4.14
C PRO A 554 3.47 -45.82 5.40
N PHE A 555 3.65 -44.52 5.21
CA PHE A 555 3.43 -43.48 6.22
C PHE A 555 2.80 -42.24 5.58
N THR A 556 1.94 -41.54 6.32
CA THR A 556 1.22 -40.37 5.81
C THR A 556 1.92 -39.09 6.24
N VAL A 557 2.24 -38.24 5.28
CA VAL A 557 2.84 -36.92 5.48
C VAL A 557 1.83 -35.85 5.10
N ARG A 558 1.70 -34.82 5.94
CA ARG A 558 0.87 -33.65 5.70
C ARG A 558 1.72 -32.39 5.77
N ILE A 559 1.71 -31.59 4.70
CA ILE A 559 2.40 -30.30 4.62
C ILE A 559 1.35 -29.21 4.34
N GLY A 560 1.04 -28.41 5.36
CA GLY A 560 -0.09 -27.47 5.31
C GLY A 560 -1.44 -28.21 5.19
N SER A 561 -2.17 -27.97 4.10
CA SER A 561 -3.45 -28.64 3.79
C SER A 561 -3.30 -29.86 2.87
N GLU A 562 -2.12 -30.09 2.29
CA GLU A 562 -1.85 -31.20 1.37
C GLU A 562 -1.38 -32.44 2.13
N THR A 563 -1.91 -33.61 1.76
CA THR A 563 -1.64 -34.89 2.45
C THR A 563 -1.33 -35.98 1.43
N HIS A 564 -0.22 -36.69 1.62
CA HIS A 564 0.21 -37.80 0.77
C HIS A 564 0.67 -38.99 1.61
N THR A 565 0.40 -40.20 1.13
CA THR A 565 0.95 -41.44 1.72
C THR A 565 2.18 -41.87 0.93
N LEU A 566 3.29 -42.03 1.64
CA LEU A 566 4.63 -42.28 1.10
C LEU A 566 5.21 -43.59 1.63
N SER A 567 6.27 -44.09 0.98
CA SER A 567 7.05 -45.24 1.45
C SER A 567 8.50 -45.15 0.98
N LEU A 568 9.45 -45.66 1.76
CA LEU A 568 10.84 -45.79 1.30
C LEU A 568 10.95 -46.91 0.25
N ALA A 569 11.46 -46.57 -0.93
CA ALA A 569 11.55 -47.51 -2.06
C ALA A 569 12.59 -48.63 -1.86
N ALA A 570 13.65 -48.37 -1.09
CA ALA A 570 14.71 -49.32 -0.78
C ALA A 570 15.06 -49.27 0.70
N ALA A 571 15.64 -50.35 1.23
CA ALA A 571 16.12 -50.42 2.60
C ALA A 571 17.41 -49.59 2.76
N PRO A 572 17.39 -48.47 3.51
CA PRO A 572 18.57 -47.65 3.72
C PRO A 572 19.61 -48.40 4.57
N THR A 573 20.89 -48.31 4.21
CA THR A 573 22.01 -48.96 4.92
C THR A 573 22.86 -47.99 5.73
N SER A 574 22.61 -46.68 5.59
CA SER A 574 23.30 -45.60 6.30
C SER A 574 22.32 -44.48 6.61
N LEU A 575 22.68 -43.58 7.53
CA LEU A 575 21.88 -42.37 7.83
C LEU A 575 21.72 -41.46 6.59
N ASP A 576 22.73 -41.37 5.73
CA ASP A 576 22.64 -40.65 4.46
C ASP A 576 21.62 -41.33 3.53
N GLY A 577 21.63 -42.66 3.46
CA GLY A 577 20.64 -43.42 2.71
C GLY A 577 19.20 -43.24 3.22
N ILE A 578 19.02 -42.98 4.52
CA ILE A 578 17.70 -42.63 5.08
C ILE A 578 17.25 -41.26 4.56
N ALA A 579 18.13 -40.25 4.64
CA ALA A 579 17.83 -38.90 4.18
C ALA A 579 17.51 -38.87 2.68
N ASP A 580 18.33 -39.53 1.87
CA ASP A 580 18.14 -39.64 0.42
C ASP A 580 16.84 -40.40 0.07
N GLY A 581 16.56 -41.48 0.79
CA GLY A 581 15.32 -42.25 0.62
C GLY A 581 14.07 -41.44 0.94
N LEU A 582 14.08 -40.68 2.04
CA LEU A 582 12.99 -39.77 2.42
C LEU A 582 12.85 -38.62 1.42
N GLN A 583 13.97 -38.05 0.96
CA GLN A 583 14.00 -36.98 -0.04
C GLN A 583 13.37 -37.44 -1.35
N ALA A 584 13.69 -38.65 -1.80
CA ALA A 584 13.11 -39.26 -2.99
C ALA A 584 11.62 -39.56 -2.81
N ALA A 585 11.21 -40.05 -1.65
CA ALA A 585 9.80 -40.33 -1.35
C ALA A 585 8.94 -39.05 -1.39
N LEU A 586 9.42 -37.94 -0.81
CA LEU A 586 8.72 -36.65 -0.85
C LEU A 586 8.58 -36.12 -2.29
N ARG A 587 9.64 -36.22 -3.11
CA ARG A 587 9.63 -35.73 -4.49
C ARG A 587 8.79 -36.57 -5.45
N SER A 588 8.56 -37.84 -5.14
CA SER A 588 7.81 -38.77 -5.99
C SER A 588 6.33 -38.90 -5.61
N ALA A 589 5.84 -38.05 -4.70
CA ALA A 589 4.45 -37.98 -4.29
C ALA A 589 3.51 -37.70 -5.49
N PRO A 590 2.51 -38.56 -5.78
CA PRO A 590 1.63 -38.38 -6.94
C PRO A 590 0.77 -37.12 -6.82
N GLY A 591 0.85 -36.22 -7.82
CA GLY A 591 0.08 -34.97 -7.80
C GLY A 591 0.57 -33.94 -6.78
N ALA A 592 1.79 -34.10 -6.27
CA ALA A 592 2.38 -33.19 -5.30
C ALA A 592 2.54 -31.77 -5.84
N THR A 593 2.19 -30.79 -5.00
CA THR A 593 2.54 -29.39 -5.24
C THR A 593 4.01 -29.11 -4.93
N ARG A 594 4.46 -27.88 -5.22
CA ARG A 594 5.79 -27.38 -4.84
C ARG A 594 6.14 -27.64 -3.36
N ALA A 595 5.14 -27.67 -2.47
CA ALA A 595 5.36 -27.94 -1.05
C ALA A 595 6.01 -29.32 -0.78
N PHE A 596 5.67 -30.36 -1.55
CA PHE A 596 6.28 -31.68 -1.39
C PHE A 596 7.56 -31.82 -2.24
N THR A 597 7.56 -31.30 -3.46
CA THR A 597 8.70 -31.45 -4.37
C THR A 597 9.92 -30.61 -3.97
N GLU A 598 9.70 -29.47 -3.33
CA GLU A 598 10.77 -28.57 -2.82
C GLU A 598 11.12 -28.83 -1.35
N ALA A 599 10.41 -29.75 -0.68
CA ALA A 599 10.77 -30.23 0.65
C ALA A 599 12.22 -30.75 0.65
N ARG A 600 13.02 -30.37 1.65
CA ARG A 600 14.42 -30.81 1.76
C ARG A 600 14.61 -31.69 2.98
N VAL A 601 15.26 -32.84 2.81
CA VAL A 601 15.65 -33.72 3.91
C VAL A 601 17.14 -33.55 4.16
N MET A 602 17.47 -32.95 5.29
CA MET A 602 18.82 -32.66 5.71
C MET A 602 19.28 -33.68 6.73
N ARG A 603 20.55 -34.08 6.66
CA ARG A 603 21.21 -34.87 7.70
C ARG A 603 22.33 -34.08 8.36
N PRO A 604 22.16 -33.62 9.61
CA PRO A 604 23.22 -32.99 10.38
C PRO A 604 24.45 -33.88 10.56
N SER A 605 25.64 -33.29 10.44
CA SER A 605 26.91 -33.96 10.79
C SER A 605 27.03 -34.08 12.32
N GLY A 606 27.38 -35.28 12.80
CA GLY A 606 27.61 -35.54 14.23
C GLY A 606 26.35 -35.81 15.06
N ILE A 607 25.15 -35.88 14.44
CA ILE A 607 23.90 -36.24 15.12
C ILE A 607 23.18 -37.34 14.34
N ASN A 608 22.61 -38.31 15.04
CA ASN A 608 21.87 -39.42 14.44
C ASN A 608 20.40 -39.06 14.19
N ARG A 609 20.13 -37.96 13.48
CA ARG A 609 18.76 -37.49 13.18
C ARG A 609 18.68 -36.99 11.73
N VAL A 610 17.48 -36.94 11.17
CA VAL A 610 17.21 -36.23 9.91
C VAL A 610 16.24 -35.09 10.18
N ILE A 611 16.35 -34.01 9.40
CA ILE A 611 15.50 -32.82 9.49
C ILE A 611 14.81 -32.63 8.15
N ILE A 612 13.49 -32.61 8.17
CA ILE A 612 12.68 -32.27 6.99
C ILE A 612 12.38 -30.78 7.07
N LEU A 613 12.89 -30.01 6.12
CA LEU A 613 12.73 -28.56 6.00
C LEU A 613 11.82 -28.21 4.85
N GLN A 614 11.03 -27.16 5.04
CA GLN A 614 10.21 -26.52 4.03
C GLN A 614 10.69 -25.10 3.81
N HIS A 615 10.77 -24.63 2.56
CA HIS A 615 11.01 -23.20 2.27
C HIS A 615 9.71 -22.38 2.23
N PHE A 616 8.66 -22.90 2.87
CA PHE A 616 7.38 -22.25 3.07
C PHE A 616 7.00 -22.33 4.55
N PRO A 617 6.23 -21.37 5.08
CA PRO A 617 5.77 -21.39 6.47
C PRO A 617 4.61 -22.39 6.69
N ARG A 618 4.71 -23.60 6.13
CA ARG A 618 3.73 -24.68 6.28
C ARG A 618 4.26 -25.74 7.25
N ARG A 619 3.48 -26.06 8.28
CA ARG A 619 3.84 -27.14 9.21
C ARG A 619 3.88 -28.49 8.50
N ILE A 620 4.86 -29.29 8.90
CA ILE A 620 5.03 -30.68 8.48
C ILE A 620 4.51 -31.55 9.62
N HIS A 621 3.57 -32.43 9.32
CA HIS A 621 3.05 -33.42 10.25
C HIS A 621 3.16 -34.80 9.62
N ILE A 622 3.58 -35.79 10.40
CA ILE A 622 3.62 -37.18 9.96
C ILE A 622 2.76 -37.98 10.93
N ASP A 623 1.74 -38.64 10.41
CA ASP A 623 0.80 -39.42 11.21
C ASP A 623 1.52 -40.62 11.84
N ASP A 624 1.02 -41.06 12.99
CA ASP A 624 1.56 -42.25 13.64
C ASP A 624 1.28 -43.52 12.82
N GLY A 625 2.22 -44.46 12.87
CA GLY A 625 2.18 -45.68 12.05
C GLY A 625 3.49 -46.46 12.14
N GLU A 626 3.49 -47.70 11.63
CA GLU A 626 4.65 -48.60 11.78
C GLU A 626 5.93 -48.03 11.15
N ALA A 627 5.86 -47.54 9.91
CA ALA A 627 7.00 -46.93 9.23
C ALA A 627 7.44 -45.61 9.90
N ALA A 628 6.48 -44.75 10.29
CA ALA A 628 6.74 -43.50 10.97
C ALA A 628 7.40 -43.72 12.35
N GLY A 629 6.98 -44.75 13.08
CA GLY A 629 7.58 -45.15 14.36
C GLY A 629 8.99 -45.69 14.21
N LEU A 630 9.25 -46.55 13.21
CA LEU A 630 10.59 -47.06 12.89
C LEU A 630 11.56 -45.96 12.45
N LEU A 631 11.06 -44.96 11.71
CA LEU A 631 11.80 -43.77 11.31
C LEU A 631 11.83 -42.68 12.37
N ARG A 632 11.20 -42.88 13.53
CA ARG A 632 11.09 -41.88 14.61
C ARG A 632 10.57 -40.52 14.12
N LEU A 633 9.69 -40.55 13.12
CA LEU A 633 9.04 -39.40 12.51
C LEU A 633 7.61 -39.21 13.02
N ASN A 634 7.09 -40.15 13.81
CA ASN A 634 5.77 -40.06 14.41
C ASN A 634 5.68 -38.98 15.52
N PRO A 635 4.47 -38.54 15.92
CA PRO A 635 4.31 -37.46 16.88
C PRO A 635 4.94 -37.71 18.26
N ALA A 636 5.17 -38.97 18.63
CA ALA A 636 5.82 -39.34 19.88
C ALA A 636 7.37 -39.33 19.81
N GLY A 637 7.95 -39.39 18.61
CA GLY A 637 9.39 -39.48 18.38
C GLY A 637 10.01 -38.26 17.72
N ALA A 638 9.24 -37.52 16.92
CA ALA A 638 9.71 -36.35 16.20
C ALA A 638 9.59 -35.06 17.02
N VAL A 639 10.45 -34.09 16.72
CA VAL A 639 10.45 -32.77 17.36
C VAL A 639 10.17 -31.73 16.29
N GLU A 640 9.18 -30.86 16.53
CA GLU A 640 8.95 -29.69 15.68
C GLU A 640 10.04 -28.65 15.95
N LEU A 641 10.75 -28.26 14.89
CA LEU A 641 11.85 -27.29 14.95
C LEU A 641 11.51 -26.03 14.17
N ARG A 642 12.24 -24.96 14.49
CA ARG A 642 12.29 -23.74 13.72
C ARG A 642 13.71 -23.50 13.22
N VAL A 643 13.87 -23.56 11.91
CA VAL A 643 15.17 -23.50 11.24
C VAL A 643 15.32 -22.14 10.58
N PHE A 644 16.41 -21.44 10.92
CA PHE A 644 16.80 -20.22 10.25
C PHE A 644 17.54 -20.55 8.96
N VAL A 645 17.08 -20.02 7.83
CA VAL A 645 17.75 -20.16 6.53
C VAL A 645 18.15 -18.77 6.08
N GLY A 646 19.46 -18.52 6.02
CA GLY A 646 20.06 -17.27 5.58
C GLY A 646 19.85 -16.95 4.11
N THR A 647 20.30 -15.76 3.72
CA THR A 647 20.42 -15.32 2.33
C THR A 647 21.68 -15.86 1.69
N THR A 648 21.84 -15.63 0.39
CA THR A 648 23.13 -15.88 -0.28
C THR A 648 24.22 -15.10 0.45
N MET A 649 25.30 -15.80 0.77
CA MET A 649 26.44 -15.24 1.46
C MET A 649 27.22 -14.31 0.53
N GLY A 650 27.60 -13.13 1.03
CA GLY A 650 28.45 -12.18 0.33
C GLY A 650 29.93 -12.59 0.36
N ASP A 651 30.80 -11.83 -0.31
CA ASP A 651 32.24 -12.10 -0.33
C ASP A 651 32.88 -11.87 1.07
N PRO A 652 33.41 -12.92 1.74
CA PRO A 652 34.07 -12.79 3.04
C PRO A 652 35.26 -11.84 3.04
N ALA A 653 35.91 -11.64 1.88
CA ALA A 653 37.08 -10.76 1.75
C ALA A 653 36.75 -9.28 2.05
N THR A 654 35.47 -8.92 2.08
CA THR A 654 35.01 -7.57 2.46
C THR A 654 35.13 -7.29 3.97
N LEU A 655 35.32 -8.33 4.79
CA LEU A 655 35.46 -8.20 6.24
C LEU A 655 36.91 -7.94 6.63
N THR A 656 37.14 -6.91 7.45
CA THR A 656 38.48 -6.53 7.94
C THR A 656 38.79 -7.08 9.34
N GLN A 657 37.80 -7.67 10.00
CA GLN A 657 37.89 -8.25 11.35
C GLN A 657 36.94 -9.45 11.47
N PRO A 658 37.17 -10.38 12.42
CA PRO A 658 36.29 -11.52 12.63
C PRO A 658 34.84 -11.07 12.91
N PRO A 659 33.84 -11.67 12.23
CA PRO A 659 32.45 -11.27 12.38
C PRO A 659 31.93 -11.33 13.81
N GLN A 660 31.29 -10.25 14.27
CA GLN A 660 30.55 -10.21 15.52
C GLN A 660 29.04 -10.12 15.25
N LEU A 661 28.27 -10.99 15.89
CA LEU A 661 26.85 -11.16 15.68
C LEU A 661 26.09 -11.05 16.99
N THR A 662 24.92 -10.41 16.96
CA THR A 662 23.91 -10.57 18.01
C THR A 662 23.04 -11.77 17.66
N VAL A 663 22.90 -12.70 18.60
CA VAL A 663 22.05 -13.89 18.47
C VAL A 663 20.88 -13.74 19.43
N PHE A 664 19.66 -13.86 18.89
CA PHE A 664 18.44 -13.93 19.67
C PHE A 664 17.98 -15.38 19.74
N LYS A 665 17.88 -15.91 20.95
CA LYS A 665 17.28 -17.21 21.25
C LYS A 665 15.86 -16.98 21.77
N GLU A 666 14.88 -17.19 20.91
CA GLU A 666 13.47 -17.16 21.28
C GLU A 666 13.02 -18.57 21.69
N THR A 667 12.50 -18.75 22.90
CA THR A 667 11.99 -20.03 23.40
C THR A 667 10.51 -19.90 23.69
N VAL A 668 9.70 -20.81 23.15
CA VAL A 668 8.27 -20.90 23.45
C VAL A 668 8.05 -22.03 24.46
N VAL A 669 7.72 -21.69 25.71
CA VAL A 669 7.39 -22.67 26.77
C VAL A 669 6.08 -22.23 27.42
N ASP A 670 5.06 -23.10 27.43
CA ASP A 670 3.77 -22.88 28.10
C ASP A 670 3.16 -21.48 27.85
N GLU A 671 3.02 -21.11 26.58
CA GLU A 671 2.48 -19.81 26.11
C GLU A 671 3.28 -18.55 26.53
N SER A 672 4.39 -18.72 27.24
CA SER A 672 5.35 -17.65 27.57
C SER A 672 6.54 -17.66 26.59
N LEU A 673 6.97 -16.48 26.14
CA LEU A 673 8.04 -16.34 25.14
C LEU A 673 9.29 -15.72 25.77
N GLY A 674 10.22 -16.57 26.19
CA GLY A 674 11.54 -16.14 26.65
C GLY A 674 12.41 -15.72 25.48
N ALA A 675 13.05 -14.54 25.53
CA ALA A 675 14.17 -14.24 24.65
C ALA A 675 15.43 -13.98 25.45
N GLU A 676 16.46 -14.74 25.12
CA GLU A 676 17.82 -14.49 25.55
C GLU A 676 18.58 -13.87 24.37
N GLU A 677 19.31 -12.79 24.63
CA GLU A 677 20.19 -12.15 23.65
C GLU A 677 21.62 -12.31 24.13
N PHE A 678 22.49 -12.72 23.22
CA PHE A 678 23.93 -12.76 23.48
C PHE A 678 24.71 -12.44 22.22
N THR A 679 25.89 -11.86 22.43
CA THR A 679 26.83 -11.54 21.36
C THR A 679 27.81 -12.69 21.18
N VAL A 680 28.05 -13.06 19.93
CA VAL A 680 29.04 -14.05 19.51
C VAL A 680 30.03 -13.40 18.55
N THR A 681 31.29 -13.85 18.60
CA THR A 681 32.33 -13.43 17.64
C THR A 681 32.93 -14.67 17.02
N LEU A 682 33.00 -14.74 15.70
CA LEU A 682 33.73 -15.76 14.98
C LEU A 682 35.22 -15.69 15.34
N SER A 683 35.90 -16.83 15.32
CA SER A 683 37.32 -16.92 15.68
C SER A 683 38.25 -16.21 14.69
N ALA A 684 37.84 -16.11 13.41
CA ALA A 684 38.58 -15.45 12.34
C ALA A 684 37.63 -14.87 11.27
N VAL A 685 38.18 -14.10 10.32
CA VAL A 685 37.45 -13.81 9.07
C VAL A 685 37.37 -15.12 8.27
N PRO A 686 36.17 -15.62 7.93
CA PRO A 686 36.04 -16.87 7.22
C PRO A 686 36.61 -16.77 5.80
N ALA A 687 37.27 -17.82 5.32
CA ALA A 687 37.83 -17.86 3.96
C ALA A 687 36.76 -18.13 2.89
N ASP A 688 35.72 -18.88 3.26
CA ASP A 688 34.58 -19.27 2.43
C ASP A 688 33.35 -19.55 3.32
N GLY A 689 32.22 -19.91 2.71
CA GLY A 689 31.00 -20.21 3.45
C GLY A 689 31.05 -21.49 4.30
N LEU A 690 31.91 -22.45 3.94
CA LEU A 690 32.10 -23.66 4.74
C LEU A 690 32.81 -23.33 6.05
N GLY A 691 33.88 -22.55 5.97
CA GLY A 691 34.61 -22.05 7.14
C GLY A 691 33.74 -21.16 8.03
N ALA A 692 32.85 -20.35 7.43
CA ALA A 692 31.88 -19.57 8.18
C ALA A 692 30.88 -20.45 8.96
N ALA A 693 30.37 -21.52 8.34
CA ALA A 693 29.45 -22.44 9.00
C ALA A 693 30.11 -23.18 10.17
N ASP A 694 31.34 -23.69 9.96
CA ASP A 694 32.07 -24.43 10.99
C ASP A 694 32.41 -23.57 12.21
N ASP A 695 32.89 -22.35 11.99
CA ASP A 695 33.22 -21.41 13.07
C ASP A 695 31.95 -20.95 13.80
N LEU A 696 30.91 -20.55 13.06
CA LEU A 696 29.63 -20.15 13.66
C LEU A 696 29.03 -21.30 14.48
N GLN A 697 29.09 -22.54 13.99
CA GLN A 697 28.65 -23.71 14.76
C GLN A 697 29.45 -23.87 16.05
N ALA A 698 30.77 -23.75 15.99
CA ALA A 698 31.64 -23.89 17.16
C ALA A 698 31.32 -22.82 18.22
N VAL A 699 31.15 -21.56 17.79
CA VAL A 699 30.86 -20.45 18.69
C VAL A 699 29.45 -20.57 19.29
N LEU A 700 28.44 -20.97 18.51
CA LEU A 700 27.09 -21.20 19.01
C LEU A 700 27.04 -22.38 19.99
N ARG A 701 27.74 -23.49 19.71
CA ARG A 701 27.80 -24.66 20.62
C ARG A 701 28.57 -24.38 21.92
N ALA A 702 29.51 -23.44 21.90
CA ALA A 702 30.22 -23.02 23.10
C ALA A 702 29.33 -22.22 24.07
N ARG A 703 28.15 -21.76 23.63
CA ARG A 703 27.19 -21.05 24.47
C ARG A 703 26.41 -22.03 25.35
N PRO A 704 26.50 -21.91 26.70
CA PRO A 704 25.70 -22.72 27.61
C PRO A 704 24.20 -22.63 27.35
N GLU A 705 23.73 -21.49 26.83
CA GLU A 705 22.33 -21.20 26.54
C GLU A 705 21.77 -22.05 25.37
N LEU A 706 22.61 -22.40 24.40
CA LEU A 706 22.21 -23.12 23.19
C LEU A 706 22.49 -24.63 23.25
N GLY A 707 23.39 -25.05 24.14
CA GLY A 707 23.83 -26.43 24.26
C GLY A 707 24.62 -26.93 23.04
N THR A 708 24.99 -28.21 23.07
CA THR A 708 25.81 -28.84 22.02
C THR A 708 25.03 -29.15 20.74
N ASP A 709 23.70 -29.01 20.77
CA ASP A 709 22.81 -29.53 19.74
C ASP A 709 22.37 -28.45 18.74
N THR A 710 23.14 -27.36 18.64
CA THR A 710 22.99 -26.38 17.56
C THR A 710 23.77 -26.84 16.33
N VAL A 711 23.16 -26.77 15.16
CA VAL A 711 23.78 -27.16 13.89
C VAL A 711 23.77 -25.96 12.96
N VAL A 712 24.91 -25.74 12.30
CA VAL A 712 25.02 -24.77 11.21
C VAL A 712 25.56 -25.51 9.99
N ARG A 713 24.97 -25.26 8.82
CA ARG A 713 25.47 -25.76 7.54
C ARG A 713 25.52 -24.65 6.51
N PHE A 714 26.38 -24.84 5.52
CA PHE A 714 26.40 -24.05 4.30
C PHE A 714 25.86 -24.90 3.16
N GLU A 715 24.74 -24.48 2.57
CA GLU A 715 24.05 -25.20 1.48
C GLU A 715 23.44 -24.18 0.51
N ASP A 716 23.56 -24.42 -0.80
CA ASP A 716 23.10 -23.50 -1.86
C ASP A 716 23.53 -22.03 -1.66
N ASP A 717 24.80 -21.83 -1.27
CA ASP A 717 25.42 -20.55 -0.91
C ASP A 717 24.81 -19.81 0.30
N ARG A 718 24.11 -20.54 1.18
CA ARG A 718 23.38 -19.98 2.33
C ARG A 718 23.74 -20.68 3.63
N LEU A 719 23.76 -19.92 4.73
CA LEU A 719 23.87 -20.51 6.07
C LEU A 719 22.50 -20.97 6.59
N VAL A 720 22.39 -22.24 6.96
CA VAL A 720 21.22 -22.83 7.59
C VAL A 720 21.55 -23.13 9.05
N VAL A 721 20.81 -22.52 9.98
CA VAL A 721 21.05 -22.62 11.42
C VAL A 721 19.82 -23.22 12.10
N CYS A 722 20.00 -24.29 12.86
CA CYS A 722 18.94 -24.88 13.67
C CYS A 722 19.42 -25.21 15.09
N SER A 723 18.53 -24.99 16.07
CA SER A 723 18.67 -25.56 17.41
C SER A 723 17.80 -26.80 17.49
N MET A 724 18.32 -27.91 18.00
CA MET A 724 17.52 -29.13 18.22
C MET A 724 16.69 -29.09 19.51
N GLN A 725 16.71 -27.97 20.23
CA GLN A 725 15.84 -27.73 21.38
C GLN A 725 14.41 -27.43 20.91
N GLU A 726 13.43 -28.12 21.49
CA GLU A 726 12.02 -27.92 21.17
C GLU A 726 11.59 -26.48 21.50
N GLY A 727 10.85 -25.86 20.58
CA GLY A 727 10.34 -24.49 20.77
C GLY A 727 11.39 -23.38 20.69
N VAL A 728 12.66 -23.68 20.37
CA VAL A 728 13.74 -22.68 20.22
C VAL A 728 13.85 -22.19 18.78
N THR A 729 13.95 -20.88 18.62
CA THR A 729 14.21 -20.19 17.35
C THR A 729 15.42 -19.28 17.49
N LEU A 730 16.34 -19.37 16.54
CA LEU A 730 17.51 -18.49 16.47
C LEU A 730 17.31 -17.43 15.39
N ARG A 731 17.67 -16.19 15.75
CA ARG A 731 17.75 -15.06 14.81
C ARG A 731 19.07 -14.33 15.00
N PHE A 732 19.52 -13.68 13.94
CA PHE A 732 20.81 -13.00 13.91
C PHE A 732 20.62 -11.53 13.56
N ALA A 733 21.44 -10.67 14.16
CA ALA A 733 21.54 -9.26 13.82
C ALA A 733 23.00 -8.80 13.87
N THR A 734 23.25 -7.63 13.31
CA THR A 734 24.54 -6.93 13.37
C THR A 734 24.80 -6.38 14.76
N THR A 735 26.06 -6.25 15.17
CA THR A 735 26.42 -5.51 16.39
C THR A 735 26.85 -4.09 16.06
N HIS A 736 26.86 -3.22 17.09
CA HIS A 736 27.40 -1.86 16.96
C HIS A 736 28.89 -1.84 16.58
N ALA A 737 29.67 -2.85 16.99
CA ALA A 737 31.10 -2.93 16.72
C ALA A 737 31.41 -3.62 15.38
N ASP A 738 30.47 -4.39 14.84
CA ASP A 738 30.57 -5.02 13.53
C ASP A 738 29.22 -4.97 12.78
N PRO A 739 29.00 -3.91 11.99
CA PRO A 739 27.80 -3.79 11.17
C PRO A 739 27.81 -4.70 9.93
N LEU A 740 28.93 -5.37 9.61
CA LEU A 740 29.13 -6.11 8.36
C LEU A 740 29.05 -7.62 8.53
N GLY A 741 29.48 -8.16 9.67
CA GLY A 741 29.55 -9.60 9.92
C GLY A 741 28.28 -10.35 9.56
N ALA A 742 27.13 -9.97 10.15
CA ALA A 742 25.86 -10.65 9.90
C ALA A 742 25.37 -10.50 8.45
N VAL A 743 25.72 -9.39 7.80
CA VAL A 743 25.35 -9.10 6.41
C VAL A 743 26.13 -10.01 5.46
N VAL A 744 27.46 -10.01 5.57
CA VAL A 744 28.35 -10.79 4.68
C VAL A 744 28.10 -12.28 4.84
N LEU A 745 27.85 -12.75 6.06
CA LEU A 745 27.50 -14.15 6.32
C LEU A 745 26.10 -14.55 5.78
N GLY A 746 25.32 -13.63 5.21
CA GLY A 746 23.95 -13.90 4.77
C GLY A 746 23.00 -14.22 5.93
N LEU A 747 23.33 -13.79 7.15
CA LEU A 747 22.53 -14.03 8.35
C LEU A 747 21.58 -12.85 8.63
N ARG A 748 21.57 -11.84 7.77
CA ARG A 748 20.65 -10.71 7.85
C ARG A 748 19.42 -10.98 7.00
N ASN A 749 18.24 -10.68 7.53
CA ASN A 749 16.96 -11.02 6.90
C ASN A 749 16.48 -10.00 5.85
N THR A 750 17.24 -8.94 5.59
CA THR A 750 16.73 -7.76 4.89
C THR A 750 17.82 -7.10 4.05
N LEU A 751 17.54 -6.92 2.76
CA LEU A 751 18.32 -6.06 1.89
C LEU A 751 17.97 -4.59 2.16
N PRO A 752 18.90 -3.65 1.98
CA PRO A 752 18.64 -2.25 2.22
C PRO A 752 17.65 -1.70 1.19
N ALA A 753 16.54 -1.15 1.67
CA ALA A 753 15.68 -0.26 0.90
C ALA A 753 16.44 1.03 0.53
N ILE A 754 17.35 1.48 1.39
CA ILE A 754 18.21 2.64 1.16
C ILE A 754 19.64 2.27 1.58
N GLY A 755 20.59 2.36 0.66
CA GLY A 755 22.02 2.11 0.86
C GLY A 755 22.81 2.45 -0.41
N TYR A 756 24.13 2.28 -0.43
CA TYR A 756 24.90 2.38 -1.68
C TYR A 756 24.97 1.03 -2.42
N ASP A 757 25.27 -0.04 -1.68
CA ASP A 757 25.38 -1.39 -2.22
C ASP A 757 24.18 -2.28 -1.82
N ALA A 758 24.08 -3.45 -2.45
CA ALA A 758 23.02 -4.41 -2.19
C ALA A 758 23.09 -5.03 -0.78
N ALA A 759 24.23 -4.96 -0.11
CA ALA A 759 24.43 -5.50 1.23
C ALA A 759 24.12 -4.46 2.34
N GLY A 760 24.05 -3.18 1.97
CA GLY A 760 23.91 -2.04 2.88
C GLY A 760 25.19 -1.75 3.67
N ILE A 761 26.34 -2.22 3.18
CA ILE A 761 27.66 -2.10 3.83
C ILE A 761 28.13 -0.65 3.73
N VAL A 762 28.18 -0.15 2.50
CA VAL A 762 28.44 1.25 2.24
C VAL A 762 27.12 2.02 2.40
N PRO A 763 27.08 3.03 3.29
CA PRO A 763 25.87 3.78 3.53
C PRO A 763 25.54 4.69 2.35
N ALA A 764 24.25 4.95 2.16
CA ALA A 764 23.75 6.09 1.40
C ALA A 764 24.21 7.43 2.04
N PRO A 765 24.09 8.57 1.34
CA PRO A 765 24.43 9.90 1.87
C PRO A 765 23.54 10.31 3.04
N GLU A 766 23.60 11.58 3.42
CA GLU A 766 22.66 12.12 4.40
C GLU A 766 21.21 12.12 3.89
N CYS A 767 20.28 11.72 4.76
CA CYS A 767 18.87 11.57 4.42
C CYS A 767 17.96 12.46 5.28
N HIS A 768 16.87 12.91 4.68
CA HIS A 768 15.73 13.55 5.32
C HIS A 768 14.46 12.80 4.91
N ILE A 769 13.72 12.23 5.87
CA ILE A 769 12.54 11.40 5.62
C ILE A 769 11.34 11.93 6.42
N GLU A 770 10.26 12.31 5.75
CA GLU A 770 9.04 12.83 6.40
C GLU A 770 7.79 12.12 5.87
N ASN A 771 6.85 11.81 6.78
CA ASN A 771 5.56 11.20 6.45
C ASN A 771 5.70 10.02 5.47
N SER A 772 6.69 9.15 5.66
CA SER A 772 7.03 8.13 4.66
C SER A 772 7.09 6.75 5.28
N THR A 773 6.88 5.74 4.45
CA THR A 773 7.00 4.33 4.86
C THR A 773 8.17 3.70 4.11
N VAL A 774 9.21 3.34 4.85
CA VAL A 774 10.38 2.65 4.31
C VAL A 774 10.30 1.19 4.72
N MET A 775 10.15 0.33 3.71
CA MET A 775 10.02 -1.10 3.88
C MET A 775 11.31 -1.80 3.45
N GLY A 776 12.05 -2.35 4.40
CA GLY A 776 13.42 -2.85 4.22
C GLY A 776 14.44 -2.05 5.05
N ALA A 777 15.66 -2.57 5.14
CA ALA A 777 16.70 -1.96 5.97
C ALA A 777 17.17 -0.61 5.42
N VAL A 778 17.70 0.25 6.28
CA VAL A 778 18.24 1.56 5.88
C VAL A 778 19.67 1.66 6.38
N SER A 779 20.61 1.98 5.49
CA SER A 779 22.01 2.25 5.83
C SER A 779 22.40 3.62 5.27
N VAL A 780 22.60 4.59 6.14
CA VAL A 780 22.85 6.00 5.76
C VAL A 780 23.99 6.62 6.55
N ARG A 781 24.69 7.58 5.95
CA ARG A 781 25.84 8.25 6.55
C ARG A 781 25.38 9.15 7.70
N ALA A 782 24.27 9.86 7.51
CA ALA A 782 23.62 10.67 8.53
C ALA A 782 22.11 10.70 8.28
N MET A 783 21.32 10.88 9.35
CA MET A 783 19.87 11.08 9.26
C MET A 783 19.57 12.46 9.81
N GLN A 784 19.46 13.48 8.95
CA GLN A 784 19.26 14.87 9.37
C GLN A 784 17.93 15.03 10.12
N ALA A 785 16.86 14.47 9.55
CA ALA A 785 15.57 14.41 10.18
C ALA A 785 14.80 13.18 9.67
N ALA A 786 14.19 12.45 10.59
CA ALA A 786 13.12 11.50 10.26
C ALA A 786 11.88 11.85 11.10
N SER A 787 10.74 12.14 10.47
CA SER A 787 9.52 12.58 11.16
C SER A 787 8.29 11.83 10.67
N ASN A 788 7.38 11.48 11.59
CA ASN A 788 6.09 10.85 11.28
C ASN A 788 6.19 9.63 10.35
N SER A 789 7.30 8.91 10.39
CA SER A 789 7.63 7.88 9.39
C SER A 789 7.63 6.47 10.01
N ILE A 790 7.51 5.46 9.16
CA ILE A 790 7.58 4.05 9.58
C ILE A 790 8.77 3.40 8.89
N PHE A 791 9.68 2.83 9.69
CA PHE A 791 10.73 1.93 9.22
C PHE A 791 10.36 0.51 9.61
N THR A 792 10.25 -0.40 8.65
CA THR A 792 9.85 -1.79 8.98
C THR A 792 11.00 -2.62 9.52
N ASP A 793 12.24 -2.27 9.15
CA ASP A 793 13.46 -3.01 9.45
C ASP A 793 14.58 -2.07 9.93
N ALA A 794 15.69 -2.66 10.35
CA ALA A 794 16.77 -1.96 11.04
C ALA A 794 17.30 -0.74 10.25
N VAL A 795 17.38 0.40 10.94
CA VAL A 795 17.98 1.65 10.45
C VAL A 795 19.38 1.78 11.06
N THR A 796 20.41 1.87 10.23
CA THR A 796 21.80 2.04 10.62
C THR A 796 22.31 3.39 10.13
N VAL A 797 22.64 4.26 11.08
CA VAL A 797 23.17 5.61 10.83
C VAL A 797 24.59 5.71 11.37
N GLN A 798 25.55 6.00 10.49
CA GLN A 798 26.96 6.09 10.91
C GLN A 798 27.23 7.30 11.81
N ARG A 799 26.77 8.50 11.43
CA ARG A 799 26.98 9.76 12.18
C ARG A 799 25.78 10.08 13.08
N GLN A 800 25.68 9.40 14.21
CA GLN A 800 24.57 9.55 15.17
C GLN A 800 24.51 10.91 15.88
N GLN A 801 25.59 11.70 15.83
CA GLN A 801 25.65 13.05 16.43
C GLN A 801 24.89 14.11 15.60
N ILE A 802 24.47 13.75 14.38
CA ILE A 802 23.79 14.64 13.44
C ILE A 802 22.32 14.24 13.35
N GLY A 803 21.44 15.21 13.56
CA GLY A 803 20.00 15.07 13.33
C GLY A 803 19.21 14.40 14.46
N CYS A 804 17.98 14.00 14.13
CA CYS A 804 17.01 13.47 15.09
C CYS A 804 15.97 12.60 14.37
N VAL A 805 15.53 11.53 15.03
CA VAL A 805 14.34 10.77 14.61
C VAL A 805 13.21 11.09 15.58
N ARG A 806 12.03 11.49 15.08
CA ARG A 806 10.92 11.93 15.91
C ARG A 806 9.57 11.40 15.43
N PHE A 807 8.66 11.14 16.38
CA PHE A 807 7.27 10.73 16.10
C PHE A 807 7.15 9.60 15.08
N SER A 808 8.15 8.73 15.03
CA SER A 808 8.31 7.69 14.02
C SER A 808 8.36 6.32 14.67
N TYR A 809 8.01 5.29 13.92
CA TYR A 809 8.27 3.92 14.33
C TYR A 809 9.65 3.52 13.84
N VAL A 810 10.53 3.14 14.77
CA VAL A 810 11.89 2.68 14.48
C VAL A 810 12.11 1.36 15.22
N PRO A 811 12.50 0.27 14.52
CA PRO A 811 12.75 -1.01 15.17
C PRO A 811 13.76 -0.90 16.33
N PRO A 812 13.55 -1.64 17.45
CA PRO A 812 14.40 -1.55 18.64
C PRO A 812 15.90 -1.75 18.38
N ASP A 813 16.24 -2.60 17.42
CA ASP A 813 17.60 -2.97 16.99
C ASP A 813 18.29 -1.91 16.10
N SER A 814 17.61 -0.80 15.80
CA SER A 814 18.16 0.24 14.92
C SER A 814 19.19 1.13 15.63
N VAL A 815 20.22 1.49 14.89
CA VAL A 815 21.27 2.44 15.30
C VAL A 815 20.98 3.80 14.68
N THR A 816 20.40 4.72 15.43
CA THR A 816 19.95 6.04 14.94
C THR A 816 20.52 7.20 15.75
N PRO A 817 20.42 8.45 15.26
CA PRO A 817 20.55 9.62 16.11
C PRO A 817 19.52 9.62 17.24
N ARG A 818 19.54 10.67 18.06
CA ARG A 818 18.59 10.84 19.16
C ARG A 818 17.15 10.62 18.69
N ARG A 819 16.44 9.76 19.42
CA ARG A 819 15.01 9.48 19.20
C ARG A 819 14.18 10.37 20.12
N PHE A 820 13.15 11.01 19.56
CA PHE A 820 12.21 11.85 20.29
C PHE A 820 10.78 11.40 20.06
N ARG A 821 10.16 10.86 21.12
CA ARG A 821 8.78 10.37 21.09
C ARG A 821 8.52 9.32 19.98
N CYS A 822 9.50 8.46 19.71
CA CYS A 822 9.38 7.36 18.77
C CYS A 822 8.72 6.14 19.41
N GLU A 823 8.13 5.29 18.58
CA GLU A 823 7.68 3.96 18.95
C GLU A 823 8.67 2.91 18.41
N PRO A 824 8.86 1.77 19.08
CA PRO A 824 8.19 1.34 20.31
C PRO A 824 8.82 1.90 21.60
N ASP A 825 9.81 2.80 21.51
CA ASP A 825 10.58 3.29 22.68
C ASP A 825 9.69 3.82 23.81
N ARG A 826 8.66 4.61 23.48
CA ARG A 826 7.72 5.15 24.47
C ARG A 826 6.90 4.05 25.13
N ALA A 827 6.34 3.11 24.35
CA ALA A 827 5.58 1.99 24.90
C ALA A 827 6.45 1.10 25.80
N MET A 828 7.70 0.85 25.39
CA MET A 828 8.70 0.10 26.16
C MET A 828 9.08 0.80 27.46
N ASP A 829 9.34 2.11 27.41
CA ASP A 829 9.64 2.92 28.60
C ASP A 829 8.45 3.00 29.55
N PHE A 830 7.23 3.12 29.02
CA PHE A 830 6.00 3.13 29.81
C PHE A 830 5.78 1.79 30.53
N ALA A 831 5.95 0.67 29.82
CA ALA A 831 5.81 -0.67 30.40
C ALA A 831 6.85 -0.94 31.49
N ALA A 832 8.11 -0.58 31.23
CA ALA A 832 9.21 -0.77 32.19
C ALA A 832 9.00 0.01 33.51
N ARG A 833 8.37 1.19 33.46
CA ARG A 833 8.11 2.02 34.66
C ARG A 833 7.08 1.40 35.61
N ASN A 834 6.25 0.48 35.13
CA ASN A 834 5.20 -0.15 35.93
C ASN A 834 5.64 -1.45 36.61
N GLY A 835 6.85 -1.96 36.30
CA GLY A 835 7.41 -3.18 36.89
C GLY A 835 8.65 -2.91 37.76
N THR A 836 9.13 -3.95 38.47
CA THR A 836 10.40 -3.89 39.22
C THR A 836 11.32 -5.04 38.86
N GLY A 837 12.63 -4.79 38.78
CA GLY A 837 13.63 -5.83 38.47
C GLY A 837 13.34 -6.56 37.16
N THR A 838 13.23 -7.89 37.21
CA THR A 838 12.99 -8.76 36.05
C THR A 838 11.63 -8.52 35.39
N GLU A 839 10.58 -8.18 36.15
CA GLU A 839 9.25 -7.90 35.60
C GLU A 839 9.26 -6.69 34.65
N ALA A 840 10.04 -5.66 34.99
CA ALA A 840 10.20 -4.49 34.14
C ALA A 840 10.88 -4.82 32.80
N VAL A 841 11.84 -5.76 32.80
CA VAL A 841 12.53 -6.21 31.59
C VAL A 841 11.58 -7.00 30.69
N ILE A 842 10.81 -7.92 31.27
CA ILE A 842 9.81 -8.71 30.53
C ILE A 842 8.75 -7.79 29.91
N ALA A 843 8.15 -6.91 30.72
CA ALA A 843 7.12 -5.98 30.25
C ALA A 843 7.65 -5.05 29.15
N ARG A 844 8.91 -4.61 29.24
CA ARG A 844 9.59 -3.84 28.19
C ARG A 844 9.68 -4.64 26.89
N GLN A 845 10.15 -5.88 26.95
CA GLN A 845 10.32 -6.74 25.77
C GLN A 845 8.97 -7.08 25.14
N GLU A 846 7.95 -7.40 25.93
CA GLU A 846 6.58 -7.65 25.45
C GLU A 846 5.99 -6.43 24.74
N ALA A 847 6.17 -5.23 25.30
CA ALA A 847 5.76 -3.98 24.66
C ALA A 847 6.46 -3.78 23.30
N GLY A 848 7.77 -4.05 23.21
CA GLY A 848 8.53 -3.98 21.96
C GLY A 848 8.04 -4.98 20.89
N ARG A 849 7.58 -6.16 21.29
CA ARG A 849 7.00 -7.16 20.36
C ARG A 849 5.59 -6.81 19.91
N ARG A 850 4.78 -6.23 20.81
CA ARG A 850 3.39 -5.85 20.55
C ARG A 850 3.30 -4.62 19.65
N VAL A 851 4.09 -3.59 19.94
CA VAL A 851 4.07 -2.32 19.20
C VAL A 851 4.95 -2.46 17.97
N ARG A 852 4.36 -2.95 16.88
CA ARG A 852 4.98 -3.08 15.55
C ARG A 852 3.98 -2.69 14.46
N PRO A 853 4.44 -2.14 13.33
CA PRO A 853 3.57 -1.76 12.24
C PRO A 853 2.95 -3.01 11.62
N GLN A 854 1.63 -2.98 11.45
CA GLN A 854 0.89 -4.00 10.73
C GLN A 854 0.15 -3.35 9.58
N PHE A 855 0.31 -3.92 8.39
CA PHE A 855 -0.29 -3.41 7.16
C PHE A 855 -1.38 -4.38 6.69
N THR A 856 -2.41 -3.85 6.05
CA THR A 856 -3.47 -4.63 5.41
C THR A 856 -2.87 -5.51 4.31
N THR A 857 -1.99 -4.93 3.48
CA THR A 857 -1.10 -5.68 2.61
C THR A 857 0.22 -4.93 2.41
N ARG A 858 1.27 -5.73 2.20
CA ARG A 858 2.64 -5.28 1.90
C ARG A 858 3.01 -5.51 0.44
N ARG A 859 2.12 -6.08 -0.36
CA ARG A 859 2.38 -6.39 -1.77
C ARG A 859 1.89 -5.24 -2.64
N TYR A 860 2.82 -4.60 -3.36
CA TYR A 860 2.47 -3.61 -4.36
C TYR A 860 1.58 -4.24 -5.46
N GLY A 861 0.64 -3.48 -6.00
CA GLY A 861 -0.39 -3.96 -6.94
C GLY A 861 -1.73 -4.35 -6.28
N LEU A 862 -1.74 -4.64 -4.98
CA LEU A 862 -2.99 -4.85 -4.23
C LEU A 862 -3.57 -3.51 -3.71
N PRO A 863 -4.90 -3.32 -3.68
CA PRO A 863 -5.53 -2.01 -3.39
C PRO A 863 -5.16 -1.35 -2.05
N ALA A 864 -4.99 -2.14 -0.99
CA ALA A 864 -4.70 -1.64 0.36
C ALA A 864 -3.19 -1.61 0.68
N TYR A 865 -2.34 -1.55 -0.35
CA TYR A 865 -0.88 -1.56 -0.19
C TYR A 865 -0.39 -0.44 0.74
N ALA A 866 0.46 -0.82 1.69
CA ALA A 866 0.99 0.04 2.76
C ALA A 866 -0.05 0.66 3.70
N GLN A 867 -1.34 0.34 3.58
CA GLN A 867 -2.38 0.86 4.46
C GLN A 867 -2.30 0.16 5.80
N LEU A 868 -2.21 0.91 6.92
CA LEU A 868 -2.21 0.30 8.24
C LEU A 868 -3.48 -0.52 8.47
N SER A 869 -3.28 -1.73 9.01
CA SER A 869 -4.37 -2.60 9.45
C SER A 869 -5.09 -1.97 10.65
N GLN A 870 -6.37 -2.29 10.82
CA GLN A 870 -7.12 -1.90 12.02
C GLN A 870 -6.54 -2.54 13.30
N ASP A 871 -5.86 -3.69 13.16
CA ASP A 871 -5.15 -4.40 14.23
C ASP A 871 -3.74 -3.83 14.52
N CYS A 872 -3.30 -2.85 13.73
CA CYS A 872 -2.04 -2.17 14.00
C CYS A 872 -2.10 -1.48 15.38
N ALA A 873 -0.97 -1.52 16.10
CA ALA A 873 -0.87 -0.97 17.44
C ALA A 873 -1.33 0.49 17.47
N ARG A 874 -2.18 0.84 18.45
CA ARG A 874 -2.76 2.18 18.58
C ARG A 874 -1.66 3.25 18.65
N GLU A 875 -0.56 2.92 19.31
CA GLU A 875 0.62 3.78 19.44
C GLU A 875 1.20 4.21 18.08
N ILE A 876 1.07 3.39 17.03
CA ILE A 876 1.49 3.72 15.66
C ILE A 876 0.35 4.42 14.92
N ARG A 877 -0.88 3.94 15.08
CA ARG A 877 -2.07 4.54 14.46
C ARG A 877 -2.35 5.97 14.92
N THR A 878 -1.87 6.40 16.08
CA THR A 878 -2.07 7.78 16.61
C THR A 878 -0.77 8.45 17.06
N GLY A 879 0.37 7.93 16.61
CA GLY A 879 1.68 8.26 17.17
C GLY A 879 2.40 9.44 16.54
N ALA A 880 1.88 9.97 15.42
CA ALA A 880 2.46 11.12 14.75
C ALA A 880 2.35 12.39 15.61
N ASP A 881 3.09 13.44 15.25
CA ASP A 881 3.11 14.72 15.96
C ASP A 881 1.73 15.41 16.02
N ASN A 882 0.95 15.26 14.96
CA ASN A 882 -0.42 15.72 14.79
C ASN A 882 -1.47 14.73 15.30
N THR A 883 -1.07 13.67 16.00
CA THR A 883 -1.91 12.56 16.50
C THR A 883 -2.53 11.67 15.41
N SER A 884 -2.12 11.84 14.15
CA SER A 884 -2.49 10.95 13.04
C SER A 884 -1.67 9.65 13.09
N GLU A 885 -1.90 8.79 12.11
CA GLU A 885 -1.06 7.62 11.89
C GLU A 885 0.32 8.01 11.36
N MET A 886 1.34 7.25 11.74
CA MET A 886 2.68 7.36 11.16
C MET A 886 2.71 6.76 9.74
N GLY A 887 3.65 7.19 8.91
CA GLY A 887 3.91 6.64 7.58
C GLY A 887 3.32 7.49 6.44
N VAL A 888 3.30 6.91 5.23
CA VAL A 888 2.88 7.59 3.99
C VAL A 888 1.48 8.21 4.05
N PHE A 889 0.58 7.60 4.83
CA PHE A 889 -0.82 8.01 4.90
C PHE A 889 -1.13 8.96 6.06
N ASN A 890 -0.09 9.54 6.70
CA ASN A 890 -0.26 10.52 7.77
C ASN A 890 -1.24 11.63 7.39
N SER A 891 -1.12 12.16 6.16
CA SER A 891 -1.93 13.25 5.60
C SER A 891 -3.43 12.93 5.52
N LEU A 892 -3.82 11.64 5.52
CA LEU A 892 -5.22 11.24 5.46
C LEU A 892 -5.98 11.56 6.76
N MET A 893 -5.29 11.70 7.90
CA MET A 893 -5.91 11.97 9.21
C MET A 893 -6.97 10.92 9.60
N GLN A 894 -6.75 9.65 9.27
CA GLN A 894 -7.73 8.58 9.49
C GLN A 894 -8.20 8.47 10.96
N PRO A 895 -7.31 8.54 11.98
CA PRO A 895 -7.74 8.49 13.38
C PRO A 895 -8.61 9.67 13.79
N GLN A 896 -8.32 10.87 13.27
CA GLN A 896 -9.08 12.07 13.55
C GLN A 896 -10.46 11.99 12.89
N ARG A 897 -10.55 11.53 11.64
CA ARG A 897 -11.84 11.27 10.96
C ARG A 897 -12.71 10.33 11.80
N GLU A 898 -12.12 9.23 12.28
CA GLU A 898 -12.83 8.28 13.15
C GLU A 898 -13.27 8.92 14.48
N ALA A 899 -12.37 9.65 15.16
CA ALA A 899 -12.67 10.30 16.43
C ALA A 899 -13.79 11.35 16.29
N ASN A 900 -13.73 12.16 15.23
CA ASN A 900 -14.74 13.17 14.90
C ASN A 900 -16.11 12.52 14.66
N LEU A 901 -16.14 11.39 13.94
CA LEU A 901 -17.36 10.64 13.72
C LEU A 901 -17.96 10.13 15.04
N ARG A 902 -17.13 9.56 15.92
CA ARG A 902 -17.57 9.05 17.23
C ARG A 902 -18.16 10.17 18.10
N ILE A 903 -17.55 11.36 18.09
CA ILE A 903 -18.08 12.54 18.80
C ILE A 903 -19.45 12.93 18.25
N ARG A 904 -19.60 12.96 16.91
CA ARG A 904 -20.88 13.31 16.27
C ARG A 904 -21.97 12.27 16.54
N PHE A 905 -21.64 10.98 16.59
CA PHE A 905 -22.64 9.97 16.95
C PHE A 905 -23.14 10.08 18.39
N GLN A 906 -22.36 10.60 19.34
CA GLN A 906 -22.86 10.89 20.69
C GLN A 906 -23.96 11.97 20.68
N GLU A 907 -23.93 12.89 19.71
CA GLU A 907 -24.92 13.96 19.57
C GLU A 907 -26.16 13.50 18.80
N TYR A 908 -25.98 12.74 17.71
CA TYR A 908 -27.03 12.47 16.72
C TYR A 908 -27.69 11.09 16.80
N LEU A 909 -27.05 10.10 17.43
CA LEU A 909 -27.61 8.75 17.54
C LEU A 909 -28.75 8.73 18.57
N PRO A 910 -29.92 8.11 18.26
CA PRO A 910 -31.01 7.94 19.21
C PRO A 910 -30.61 7.18 20.48
N PHE A 911 -31.20 7.56 21.61
CA PHE A 911 -30.98 6.88 22.88
C PHE A 911 -31.39 5.41 22.81
N GLY A 912 -30.56 4.52 23.35
CA GLY A 912 -30.80 3.07 23.37
C GLY A 912 -30.34 2.34 22.11
N LEU A 913 -29.83 3.04 21.08
CA LEU A 913 -29.15 2.41 19.96
C LEU A 913 -27.64 2.30 20.20
N GLU A 914 -27.06 1.23 19.69
CA GLU A 914 -25.62 0.95 19.67
C GLU A 914 -25.12 1.08 18.22
N TYR A 915 -23.96 1.69 18.01
CA TYR A 915 -23.35 1.81 16.68
C TYR A 915 -22.03 1.04 16.58
N GLY A 916 -21.77 0.47 15.40
CA GLY A 916 -20.54 -0.24 15.10
C GLY A 916 -19.94 0.27 13.80
N LEU A 917 -18.65 0.59 13.82
CA LEU A 917 -17.89 0.94 12.63
C LEU A 917 -17.28 -0.34 12.05
N ILE A 918 -17.68 -0.72 10.83
CA ILE A 918 -17.31 -1.96 10.17
C ILE A 918 -16.49 -1.62 8.94
N TYR A 919 -15.17 -1.82 9.00
CA TYR A 919 -14.28 -1.51 7.88
C TYR A 919 -14.32 -2.63 6.84
N VAL A 920 -14.63 -2.28 5.59
CA VAL A 920 -14.68 -3.17 4.44
C VAL A 920 -13.49 -2.83 3.56
N ASN A 921 -12.41 -3.60 3.65
CA ASN A 921 -11.24 -3.48 2.76
C ASN A 921 -11.18 -4.66 1.82
#